data_AF-A0A8H7DNU0-F1
#
_entry.id   AF-A0A8H7DNU0-F1
#
_cell.length_a   1.000
_cell.length_b   1.000
_cell.length_c   1.000
_cell.angle_alpha   90.00
_cell.angle_beta   90.00
_cell.angle_gamma   90.00
#
_symmetry.space_group_name_H-M   'P 1'
#
loop_
_entity.id
_entity.type
_entity.pdbx_description
1 polymer ?
#
loop_
_entity_poly.entity_id
_entity_poly.type
_entity_poly.pdbx_seq_one_letter_code
_entity_poly.pdbx_strand_id
1 'polypeptide(L)'
;MDIHLPAKGQSRRAWPILFLLAFLAIVCTRGTSFSRAPSDNTNHPLGIAPRSLPHQVRFDNYSLFVGDQRVFIHSGEFHTFRLPVPSLWPDILQKAKAAGLNAVSVYTHMGLINPSPGVVDFGGFRALQPLFDAAKDAGIFIVLRPGPYINAETTAGGIAHWATSEVAGNLRTGDADWKAAWQAYIQGIIEVTVPNQITEGGPVIGDTHLSCVGFSRAQALLDNEFQQAPEGHAQYFVDLEEAYRASSIVVPLTYNDPGEGRNFINGTGAVDLYGVDAYPQRYDCSHPTVWHDVPTGYPQYHAEVNPSQPWYIPEFQGGSFDAWGPTSPGYGPCRTLTGADFQSVFNLQLWASNAKLINYYMFYGGTSWGAIPFHGVYTSYGFDHVLIHTSDRDPVRYDYGASLQESRQLTSKFDELKRQGLFLRSSPEFYKTDWVGDTSTGATSTTSTAAFATLLRNPDTKARFYILRQADVTSTAVIDFKLNVSTSAGNIQVPRVASAITLGGRQSKVVVTDYVFGSSRLLYSTAQVFFAGAIDGRDVLFLFGDSAQEHELDLTLSGTRRGTRPPSSTVRFTTSLSSSRMTVSFLPGIEGPVTVWDSDKQLVLFSDTATAATFWAPTIAGKASDPLRNFWQIGTNTTILVGGPHLVRSASISGSRLDLKGDLSESVRLSVIAPSNVRSVTWNGERVDVDVRTSSQLTFRGGFVSTLKATTREIKIPKLGKWKFSDSLPEIRAGFSDQKWVVADHTSTNIPYKPYYGDGRILYGCDYGFCENIVLWRGHFNATGDEKSVNLSINGGEGALSIVHEDSFLSGSLAFAASVWLNHVFLNTSYGNSTNNQNILEETDDRFTFPPGALFRGDNVLTIVQDNMGLNESRGGDSSKGPRGVRGFQLDTGNFTEWRVQGKVGGYTNFPDKVRGIMNEGGLFGERQGWHLPGFDTSSWKARDLASGLPGSAAGVGFFVTTFNLNIPQGFDAFLSFTFNEPLGQPYRALLFVNGWHMGKRVGNLGPQAKFPVHEGILDYRGRNTIAVALWTMESDVPISPDLQLTLDGVVEGGVGDVKVNNPVWSPEGRV
;
A
#
# COMPACT_ATOMS: atom_id res chain seq x y z
N MET A 1 6.78 -16.80 62.50
CA MET A 1 7.79 -16.83 63.57
C MET A 1 9.12 -16.47 62.94
N ASP A 2 9.60 -15.27 63.24
CA ASP A 2 10.87 -15.01 63.94
C ASP A 2 12.19 -15.52 63.29
N ILE A 3 13.26 -14.73 63.15
CA ILE A 3 13.48 -13.32 63.60
C ILE A 3 14.70 -12.66 62.89
N HIS A 4 14.83 -11.33 63.04
CA HIS A 4 16.02 -10.46 62.79
C HIS A 4 16.34 -9.87 61.39
N LEU A 5 17.09 -8.76 61.46
CA LEU A 5 17.36 -7.73 60.44
C LEU A 5 18.89 -7.35 60.45
N PRO A 6 19.39 -6.13 60.12
CA PRO A 6 20.21 -5.94 58.91
C PRO A 6 21.55 -5.19 59.14
N ALA A 7 22.23 -4.73 58.07
CA ALA A 7 22.50 -3.30 57.79
C ALA A 7 23.83 -2.97 57.03
N LYS A 8 23.84 -1.75 56.46
CA LYS A 8 24.96 -0.93 55.93
C LYS A 8 25.42 -1.21 54.48
N GLY A 9 25.67 -0.17 53.67
CA GLY A 9 25.46 1.27 53.95
C GLY A 9 25.74 2.23 52.77
N GLN A 10 25.31 3.49 52.94
CA GLN A 10 25.42 4.58 51.96
C GLN A 10 26.41 5.69 52.40
N SER A 11 27.05 6.35 51.43
CA SER A 11 27.36 7.80 51.36
C SER A 11 27.86 8.10 49.93
N ARG A 12 27.82 9.27 49.30
CA ARG A 12 27.73 10.73 49.62
C ARG A 12 27.05 11.43 48.41
N ARG A 13 26.75 12.74 48.30
CA ARG A 13 26.46 13.93 49.14
C ARG A 13 25.88 14.97 48.15
N ALA A 14 25.18 16.01 48.63
CA ALA A 14 24.76 17.16 47.81
C ALA A 14 25.31 18.48 48.38
N TRP A 15 25.34 19.56 47.57
CA TRP A 15 24.71 20.88 47.83
C TRP A 15 25.05 21.92 46.72
N PRO A 16 24.23 22.99 46.50
CA PRO A 16 24.37 23.97 45.41
C PRO A 16 24.91 25.35 45.86
N ILE A 17 25.20 26.25 44.90
CA ILE A 17 25.46 27.69 45.11
C ILE A 17 24.76 28.52 44.00
N LEU A 18 24.25 29.72 44.36
CA LEU A 18 23.50 30.66 43.50
C LEU A 18 23.71 32.09 44.03
N PHE A 19 24.02 33.09 43.18
CA PHE A 19 23.91 34.53 43.52
C PHE A 19 23.64 35.41 42.28
N LEU A 20 23.55 36.75 42.44
CA LEU A 20 22.58 37.63 41.76
C LEU A 20 23.14 38.95 41.16
N LEU A 21 22.29 39.71 40.43
CA LEU A 21 22.33 41.18 40.12
C LEU A 21 23.32 41.67 39.03
N ALA A 22 23.10 42.75 38.24
CA ALA A 22 21.97 43.71 38.07
C ALA A 22 21.97 44.43 36.67
N PHE A 23 20.97 45.28 36.40
CA PHE A 23 20.75 46.16 35.22
C PHE A 23 21.40 47.57 35.36
N LEU A 24 21.77 48.28 34.25
CA LEU A 24 21.10 49.52 33.71
C LEU A 24 21.89 50.29 32.58
N ALA A 25 21.19 50.58 31.46
CA ALA A 25 21.09 51.84 30.65
C ALA A 25 22.27 52.76 30.13
N ILE A 26 22.29 52.94 28.78
CA ILE A 26 22.10 54.22 27.99
C ILE A 26 23.28 55.20 27.61
N VAL A 27 23.54 55.31 26.27
CA VAL A 27 23.89 56.52 25.43
C VAL A 27 25.31 57.17 25.60
N CYS A 28 26.03 57.75 24.60
CA CYS A 28 25.66 58.53 23.39
C CYS A 28 26.63 58.52 22.17
N THR A 29 26.05 58.52 20.95
CA THR A 29 26.48 59.09 19.62
C THR A 29 27.93 59.11 19.08
N ARG A 30 28.13 58.48 17.91
CA ARG A 30 28.38 59.09 16.56
C ARG A 30 28.42 57.95 15.51
N GLY A 31 28.05 58.11 14.24
CA GLY A 31 27.46 59.29 13.60
C GLY A 31 27.63 59.36 12.07
N THR A 32 27.30 58.30 11.32
CA THR A 32 27.29 58.32 9.84
C THR A 32 26.10 57.53 9.28
N SER A 33 25.40 58.14 8.34
CA SER A 33 24.25 57.56 7.64
C SER A 33 24.67 56.96 6.31
N PHE A 34 24.31 55.70 6.05
CA PHE A 34 24.19 55.17 4.68
C PHE A 34 22.76 54.74 4.42
N SER A 35 22.25 55.09 3.25
CA SER A 35 20.89 54.78 2.81
C SER A 35 20.72 53.27 2.61
N ARG A 36 19.62 52.72 3.13
CA ARG A 36 19.13 51.40 2.73
C ARG A 36 18.82 51.43 1.24
N ALA A 37 19.68 50.83 0.42
CA ALA A 37 19.39 50.60 -0.98
C ALA A 37 18.10 49.75 -1.09
N PRO A 38 17.27 49.95 -2.12
CA PRO A 38 16.19 49.00 -2.41
C PRO A 38 16.78 47.60 -2.61
N SER A 39 16.09 46.57 -2.13
CA SER A 39 16.24 45.24 -2.71
C SER A 39 15.78 45.36 -4.16
N ASP A 40 16.68 45.11 -5.11
CA ASP A 40 16.37 45.30 -6.51
C ASP A 40 15.39 44.22 -6.96
N ASN A 41 14.12 44.61 -7.14
CA ASN A 41 13.06 43.72 -7.62
C ASN A 41 13.19 43.52 -9.13
N THR A 42 14.33 42.96 -9.56
CA THR A 42 14.51 42.42 -10.91
C THR A 42 13.68 41.17 -11.09
N ASN A 43 12.37 41.36 -11.18
CA ASN A 43 11.44 40.41 -11.76
C ASN A 43 11.91 40.07 -13.18
N HIS A 44 12.65 38.98 -13.34
CA HIS A 44 12.80 38.34 -14.65
C HIS A 44 11.44 37.71 -14.99
N PRO A 45 10.72 38.20 -16.01
CA PRO A 45 9.34 37.78 -16.26
C PRO A 45 9.31 36.47 -17.07
N LEU A 46 9.75 35.37 -16.45
CA LEU A 46 9.50 34.01 -16.96
C LEU A 46 8.06 33.61 -16.66
N GLY A 47 7.13 34.32 -17.32
CA GLY A 47 5.69 34.17 -17.13
C GLY A 47 5.13 32.95 -17.84
N ILE A 48 5.29 31.76 -17.24
CA ILE A 48 4.34 30.67 -17.50
C ILE A 48 3.04 31.05 -16.78
N ALA A 49 2.10 31.64 -17.53
CA ALA A 49 0.76 31.87 -17.00
C ALA A 49 0.05 30.53 -16.77
N PRO A 50 -0.69 30.34 -15.66
CA PRO A 50 -1.38 29.09 -15.40
C PRO A 50 -2.33 28.77 -16.56
N ARG A 51 -2.16 27.58 -17.15
CA ARG A 51 -2.92 27.13 -18.31
C ARG A 51 -4.41 27.10 -17.96
N SER A 52 -5.25 27.62 -18.86
CA SER A 52 -6.69 27.32 -18.81
C SER A 52 -6.88 25.82 -19.05
N LEU A 53 -7.06 25.06 -17.98
CA LEU A 53 -7.39 23.64 -18.03
C LEU A 53 -8.60 23.41 -18.95
N PRO A 54 -8.67 22.27 -19.67
CA PRO A 54 -9.79 21.97 -20.56
C PRO A 54 -11.10 21.97 -19.76
N HIS A 55 -12.19 22.47 -20.35
CA HIS A 55 -13.50 22.61 -19.69
C HIS A 55 -14.04 21.32 -19.02
N GLN A 56 -13.51 20.15 -19.39
CA GLN A 56 -13.85 18.84 -18.83
C GLN A 56 -13.18 18.52 -17.49
N VAL A 57 -12.04 19.11 -17.13
CA VAL A 57 -11.39 18.91 -15.81
C VAL A 57 -10.88 20.25 -15.28
N ARG A 58 -11.35 20.64 -14.10
CA ARG A 58 -11.04 21.91 -13.45
C ARG A 58 -11.21 21.79 -11.94
N PHE A 59 -10.81 22.78 -11.17
CA PHE A 59 -11.05 22.85 -9.73
C PHE A 59 -11.32 24.27 -9.26
N ASP A 60 -11.78 24.39 -8.02
CA ASP A 60 -11.78 25.64 -7.25
C ASP A 60 -11.37 25.35 -5.80
N ASN A 61 -11.45 26.34 -4.92
CA ASN A 61 -11.10 26.25 -3.49
C ASN A 61 -11.94 25.26 -2.67
N TYR A 62 -12.79 24.45 -3.30
CA TYR A 62 -13.56 23.40 -2.66
C TYR A 62 -13.27 22.01 -3.26
N SER A 63 -13.40 21.81 -4.57
CA SER A 63 -13.28 20.47 -5.17
C SER A 63 -12.91 20.48 -6.65
N LEU A 64 -12.51 19.31 -7.16
CA LEU A 64 -12.45 19.06 -8.60
C LEU A 64 -13.86 19.14 -9.22
N PHE A 65 -13.92 19.37 -10.51
CA PHE A 65 -15.08 19.17 -11.36
C PHE A 65 -14.73 18.28 -12.55
N VAL A 66 -15.67 17.42 -12.93
CA VAL A 66 -15.71 16.79 -14.25
C VAL A 66 -16.84 17.44 -15.05
N GLY A 67 -16.47 18.23 -16.05
CA GLY A 67 -17.36 19.16 -16.73
C GLY A 67 -17.96 20.17 -15.76
N ASP A 68 -19.26 20.01 -15.45
CA ASP A 68 -20.01 20.85 -14.52
C ASP A 68 -20.40 20.18 -13.20
N GLN A 69 -20.06 18.89 -13.02
CA GLN A 69 -20.31 18.17 -11.77
C GLN A 69 -19.09 18.25 -10.85
N ARG A 70 -19.28 18.63 -9.58
CA ARG A 70 -18.24 18.53 -8.55
C ARG A 70 -17.93 17.08 -8.24
N VAL A 71 -16.66 16.78 -8.02
CA VAL A 71 -16.17 15.45 -7.64
C VAL A 71 -15.32 15.57 -6.37
N PHE A 72 -15.73 14.84 -5.34
CA PHE A 72 -14.85 14.47 -4.23
C PHE A 72 -14.03 13.27 -4.69
N ILE A 73 -12.70 13.30 -4.58
CA ILE A 73 -11.85 12.12 -4.88
C ILE A 73 -11.70 11.30 -3.61
N HIS A 74 -12.26 10.10 -3.63
CA HIS A 74 -12.13 9.10 -2.57
C HIS A 74 -11.42 7.89 -3.18
N SER A 75 -10.10 7.85 -2.98
CA SER A 75 -9.16 6.98 -3.67
C SER A 75 -8.48 5.99 -2.73
N GLY A 76 -7.94 4.93 -3.30
CA GLY A 76 -7.04 4.01 -2.62
C GLY A 76 -5.88 3.62 -3.53
N GLU A 77 -4.68 3.48 -2.97
CA GLU A 77 -3.51 3.11 -3.77
C GLU A 77 -3.54 1.62 -4.15
N PHE A 78 -3.14 1.32 -5.38
CA PHE A 78 -2.98 -0.03 -5.91
C PHE A 78 -1.79 -0.10 -6.89
N HIS A 79 -0.76 -0.89 -6.56
CA HIS A 79 0.40 -1.11 -7.42
C HIS A 79 0.18 -2.34 -8.31
N THR A 80 -0.11 -2.14 -9.59
CA THR A 80 -0.37 -3.25 -10.54
C THR A 80 0.80 -4.21 -10.66
N PHE A 81 2.04 -3.72 -10.55
CA PHE A 81 3.25 -4.56 -10.61
C PHE A 81 3.40 -5.49 -9.40
N ARG A 82 2.79 -5.20 -8.25
CA ARG A 82 2.69 -6.11 -7.09
C ARG A 82 1.62 -7.19 -7.23
N LEU A 83 0.82 -7.16 -8.30
CA LEU A 83 -0.13 -8.21 -8.69
C LEU A 83 0.09 -8.57 -10.18
N PRO A 84 1.11 -9.40 -10.51
CA PRO A 84 1.55 -9.67 -11.88
C PRO A 84 0.58 -10.50 -12.76
N VAL A 85 -0.71 -10.51 -12.42
CA VAL A 85 -1.79 -11.22 -13.11
C VAL A 85 -2.85 -10.20 -13.54
N PRO A 86 -2.79 -9.63 -14.77
CA PRO A 86 -3.70 -8.57 -15.20
C PRO A 86 -5.19 -8.92 -15.15
N SER A 87 -5.56 -10.20 -15.28
CA SER A 87 -6.94 -10.66 -15.11
C SER A 87 -7.48 -10.59 -13.67
N LEU A 88 -6.62 -10.31 -12.68
CA LEU A 88 -7.03 -10.03 -11.30
C LEU A 88 -7.16 -8.53 -10.99
N TRP A 89 -6.66 -7.62 -11.84
CA TRP A 89 -6.85 -6.18 -11.61
C TRP A 89 -8.34 -5.74 -11.55
N PRO A 90 -9.26 -6.32 -12.35
CA PRO A 90 -10.69 -6.07 -12.19
C PRO A 90 -11.25 -6.46 -10.81
N ASP A 91 -10.65 -7.41 -10.09
CA ASP A 91 -11.06 -7.77 -8.72
C ASP A 91 -10.84 -6.61 -7.75
N ILE A 92 -9.64 -6.03 -7.78
CA ILE A 92 -9.23 -4.92 -6.92
C ILE A 92 -10.10 -3.69 -7.20
N LEU A 93 -10.34 -3.39 -8.48
CA LEU A 93 -11.16 -2.25 -8.90
C LEU A 93 -12.65 -2.44 -8.56
N GLN A 94 -13.19 -3.65 -8.67
CA GLN A 94 -14.55 -3.96 -8.20
C GLN A 94 -14.66 -3.85 -6.67
N LYS A 95 -13.65 -4.31 -5.93
CA LYS A 95 -13.58 -4.19 -4.47
C LYS A 95 -13.46 -2.72 -4.04
N ALA A 96 -12.64 -1.91 -4.71
CA ALA A 96 -12.56 -0.46 -4.50
C ALA A 96 -13.93 0.21 -4.72
N LYS A 97 -14.58 -0.06 -5.86
CA LYS A 97 -15.93 0.44 -6.19
C LYS A 97 -16.98 0.02 -5.15
N ALA A 98 -16.88 -1.21 -4.63
CA ALA A 98 -17.78 -1.74 -3.62
C ALA A 98 -17.52 -1.17 -2.20
N ALA A 99 -16.29 -0.75 -1.90
CA ALA A 99 -15.93 0.08 -0.74
C ALA A 99 -16.35 1.57 -0.91
N GLY A 100 -17.03 1.93 -2.01
CA GLY A 100 -17.45 3.30 -2.26
C GLY A 100 -16.33 4.26 -2.69
N LEU A 101 -15.13 3.75 -2.95
CA LEU A 101 -14.09 4.52 -3.65
C LEU A 101 -14.58 4.85 -5.07
N ASN A 102 -14.17 6.01 -5.59
CA ASN A 102 -14.45 6.44 -6.96
C ASN A 102 -13.18 6.65 -7.79
N ALA A 103 -12.00 6.54 -7.18
CA ALA A 103 -10.71 6.55 -7.85
C ALA A 103 -9.79 5.45 -7.28
N VAL A 104 -8.72 5.16 -8.00
CA VAL A 104 -7.49 4.56 -7.45
C VAL A 104 -6.29 5.40 -7.87
N SER A 105 -5.23 5.33 -7.07
CA SER A 105 -3.94 5.94 -7.37
C SER A 105 -2.90 4.84 -7.61
N VAL A 106 -2.04 5.01 -8.61
CA VAL A 106 -1.25 3.92 -9.19
C VAL A 106 0.17 4.37 -9.54
N TYR A 107 1.16 3.93 -8.75
CA TYR A 107 2.56 3.98 -9.14
C TYR A 107 2.89 3.07 -10.34
N THR A 108 3.77 3.55 -11.24
CA THR A 108 4.42 2.71 -12.27
C THR A 108 5.94 2.68 -12.05
N HIS A 109 6.59 1.55 -12.34
CA HIS A 109 7.97 1.28 -11.92
C HIS A 109 8.93 1.32 -13.13
N MET A 110 9.80 2.34 -13.20
CA MET A 110 10.76 2.54 -14.29
C MET A 110 11.63 1.29 -14.52
N GLY A 111 12.23 0.70 -13.48
CA GLY A 111 13.03 -0.52 -13.61
C GLY A 111 12.31 -1.77 -14.10
N LEU A 112 10.98 -1.81 -14.12
CA LEU A 112 10.21 -2.90 -14.72
C LEU A 112 9.83 -2.60 -16.18
N ILE A 113 9.45 -1.36 -16.49
CA ILE A 113 9.02 -0.93 -17.84
C ILE A 113 10.21 -0.60 -18.75
N ASN A 114 11.30 -0.07 -18.18
CA ASN A 114 12.55 0.27 -18.84
C ASN A 114 13.73 -0.54 -18.25
N PRO A 115 13.74 -1.88 -18.43
CA PRO A 115 14.69 -2.78 -17.77
C PRO A 115 16.12 -2.71 -18.34
N SER A 116 16.33 -2.03 -19.48
CA SER A 116 17.61 -1.92 -20.19
C SER A 116 17.71 -0.54 -20.85
N PRO A 117 18.93 -0.03 -21.12
CA PRO A 117 19.11 1.19 -21.91
C PRO A 117 18.38 1.08 -23.26
N GLY A 118 17.56 2.08 -23.59
CA GLY A 118 16.82 2.15 -24.86
C GLY A 118 15.64 1.17 -25.04
N VAL A 119 15.27 0.37 -24.02
CA VAL A 119 14.12 -0.56 -24.07
C VAL A 119 12.96 -0.01 -23.25
N VAL A 120 11.76 0.04 -23.82
CA VAL A 120 10.50 0.38 -23.10
C VAL A 120 9.46 -0.70 -23.43
N ASP A 121 8.98 -1.41 -22.41
CA ASP A 121 8.20 -2.63 -22.55
C ASP A 121 6.96 -2.67 -21.62
N PHE A 122 5.84 -2.18 -22.16
CA PHE A 122 4.50 -2.26 -21.58
C PHE A 122 3.83 -3.65 -21.77
N GLY A 123 4.60 -4.73 -21.88
CA GLY A 123 4.11 -6.10 -22.01
C GLY A 123 3.57 -6.72 -20.71
N GLY A 124 2.53 -7.55 -20.82
CA GLY A 124 2.04 -8.37 -19.69
C GLY A 124 1.58 -7.55 -18.49
N PHE A 125 2.20 -7.76 -17.32
CA PHE A 125 1.87 -7.01 -16.09
C PHE A 125 2.37 -5.55 -16.10
N ARG A 126 3.18 -5.16 -17.08
CA ARG A 126 3.64 -3.78 -17.28
C ARG A 126 2.68 -2.96 -18.14
N ALA A 127 1.63 -3.57 -18.69
CA ALA A 127 0.67 -2.90 -19.56
C ALA A 127 -0.29 -1.97 -18.80
N LEU A 128 -0.43 -0.72 -19.25
CA LEU A 128 -1.41 0.22 -18.67
C LEU A 128 -2.81 0.13 -19.31
N GLN A 129 -2.94 -0.20 -20.61
CA GLN A 129 -4.24 -0.28 -21.26
C GLN A 129 -5.23 -1.25 -20.57
N PRO A 130 -4.84 -2.49 -20.15
CA PRO A 130 -5.76 -3.39 -19.46
C PRO A 130 -6.22 -2.87 -18.09
N LEU A 131 -5.41 -2.04 -17.42
CA LEU A 131 -5.80 -1.33 -16.21
C LEU A 131 -6.81 -0.21 -16.53
N PHE A 132 -6.56 0.58 -17.57
CA PHE A 132 -7.46 1.64 -18.01
C PHE A 132 -8.83 1.11 -18.45
N ASP A 133 -8.86 0.01 -19.21
CA ASP A 133 -10.08 -0.67 -19.63
C ASP A 133 -10.87 -1.18 -18.42
N ALA A 134 -10.19 -1.87 -17.48
CA ALA A 134 -10.82 -2.39 -16.26
C ALA A 134 -11.35 -1.29 -15.33
N ALA A 135 -10.65 -0.14 -15.24
CA ALA A 135 -11.09 0.99 -14.44
C ALA A 135 -12.33 1.67 -15.06
N LYS A 136 -12.37 1.80 -16.40
CA LYS A 136 -13.54 2.30 -17.14
C LYS A 136 -14.75 1.37 -17.02
N ASP A 137 -14.56 0.06 -17.02
CA ASP A 137 -15.62 -0.93 -16.77
C ASP A 137 -16.12 -0.92 -15.31
N ALA A 138 -15.22 -0.77 -14.34
CA ALA A 138 -15.61 -0.56 -12.93
C ALA A 138 -16.23 0.83 -12.66
N GLY A 139 -15.98 1.82 -13.53
CA GLY A 139 -16.33 3.21 -13.33
C GLY A 139 -15.56 3.85 -12.18
N ILE A 140 -14.24 3.63 -12.19
CA ILE A 140 -13.23 4.12 -11.25
C ILE A 140 -12.27 5.03 -12.01
N PHE A 141 -11.98 6.22 -11.48
CA PHE A 141 -10.95 7.10 -12.03
C PHE A 141 -9.55 6.59 -11.69
N ILE A 142 -8.56 7.00 -12.47
CA ILE A 142 -7.14 6.77 -12.17
C ILE A 142 -6.45 8.10 -11.94
N VAL A 143 -5.73 8.19 -10.83
CA VAL A 143 -4.63 9.13 -10.63
C VAL A 143 -3.35 8.36 -10.95
N LEU A 144 -2.70 8.69 -12.07
CA LEU A 144 -1.48 8.00 -12.48
C LEU A 144 -0.29 8.63 -11.75
N ARG A 145 0.65 7.81 -11.26
CA ARG A 145 1.85 8.28 -10.55
C ARG A 145 3.11 7.69 -11.21
N PRO A 146 3.65 8.29 -12.28
CA PRO A 146 4.58 7.58 -13.15
C PRO A 146 6.06 7.60 -12.72
N GLY A 147 6.46 8.34 -11.68
CA GLY A 147 7.87 8.53 -11.36
C GLY A 147 8.58 9.49 -12.33
N PRO A 148 9.92 9.38 -12.55
CA PRO A 148 10.68 8.12 -12.70
C PRO A 148 11.00 7.28 -11.45
N TYR A 149 11.10 7.90 -10.29
CA TYR A 149 11.27 7.28 -8.98
C TYR A 149 9.93 7.31 -8.25
N ILE A 150 9.59 6.23 -7.55
CA ILE A 150 8.30 6.02 -6.88
C ILE A 150 8.43 5.68 -5.39
N ASN A 151 9.63 5.65 -4.81
CA ASN A 151 9.91 5.13 -3.47
C ASN A 151 9.24 3.74 -3.25
N ALA A 152 8.03 3.74 -2.68
CA ALA A 152 7.10 2.62 -2.58
C ALA A 152 7.69 1.33 -1.97
N GLU A 153 8.78 1.47 -1.21
CA GLU A 153 9.57 0.40 -0.63
C GLU A 153 10.07 -0.59 -1.71
N THR A 154 10.46 -0.04 -2.87
CA THR A 154 10.97 -0.77 -4.04
C THR A 154 12.46 -0.56 -4.26
N THR A 155 13.13 -1.55 -4.86
CA THR A 155 14.55 -1.49 -5.22
C THR A 155 14.86 -0.23 -6.05
N ALA A 156 15.93 0.49 -5.69
CA ALA A 156 16.30 1.80 -6.27
C ALA A 156 15.17 2.86 -6.18
N GLY A 157 14.20 2.67 -5.28
CA GLY A 157 12.93 3.40 -5.23
C GLY A 157 12.20 3.43 -6.57
N GLY A 158 12.35 2.41 -7.41
CA GLY A 158 11.68 2.27 -8.70
C GLY A 158 12.53 2.61 -9.93
N ILE A 159 13.66 3.30 -9.77
CA ILE A 159 14.58 3.68 -10.86
C ILE A 159 15.12 2.43 -11.58
N ALA A 160 15.41 2.55 -12.88
CA ALA A 160 16.00 1.46 -13.63
C ALA A 160 17.43 1.13 -13.16
N HIS A 161 17.68 -0.15 -12.89
CA HIS A 161 18.94 -0.66 -12.35
C HIS A 161 20.18 -0.41 -13.23
N TRP A 162 20.01 -0.28 -14.55
CA TRP A 162 21.12 0.13 -15.41
C TRP A 162 21.53 1.58 -15.12
N ALA A 163 20.57 2.47 -14.88
CA ALA A 163 20.85 3.89 -14.61
C ALA A 163 21.61 4.12 -13.29
N THR A 164 21.51 3.22 -12.30
CA THR A 164 22.26 3.32 -11.04
C THR A 164 23.76 3.02 -11.18
N SER A 165 24.21 2.57 -12.35
CA SER A 165 25.63 2.32 -12.68
C SER A 165 26.09 2.99 -13.98
N GLU A 166 25.22 3.18 -14.97
CA GLU A 166 25.57 3.84 -16.23
C GLU A 166 25.53 5.39 -16.16
N VAL A 167 24.70 5.99 -15.30
CA VAL A 167 24.61 7.45 -15.16
C VAL A 167 25.72 7.98 -14.24
N ALA A 168 26.52 8.93 -14.76
CA ALA A 168 27.65 9.52 -14.07
C ALA A 168 27.26 10.76 -13.26
N GLY A 169 26.33 11.57 -13.78
CA GLY A 169 25.65 12.63 -13.05
C GLY A 169 24.85 12.09 -11.87
N ASN A 170 24.44 12.99 -10.98
CA ASN A 170 23.62 12.63 -9.82
C ASN A 170 22.26 12.17 -10.35
N LEU A 171 21.77 11.00 -9.91
CA LEU A 171 20.39 10.62 -10.16
C LEU A 171 19.49 11.73 -9.63
N ARG A 172 18.30 11.84 -10.23
CA ARG A 172 17.24 12.67 -9.68
C ARG A 172 17.59 14.17 -9.69
N THR A 173 18.56 14.67 -10.48
CA THR A 173 18.89 16.12 -10.59
C THR A 173 18.71 16.68 -12.03
N GLY A 174 19.04 17.96 -12.26
CA GLY A 174 19.13 18.53 -13.61
C GLY A 174 20.34 18.06 -14.44
N ASP A 175 21.09 17.03 -14.00
CA ASP A 175 22.23 16.50 -14.75
C ASP A 175 21.78 15.84 -16.07
N ALA A 176 22.46 16.17 -17.17
CA ALA A 176 21.96 15.93 -18.52
C ALA A 176 21.91 14.44 -18.93
N ASP A 177 22.75 13.59 -18.32
CA ASP A 177 22.73 12.14 -18.53
C ASP A 177 21.62 11.46 -17.71
N TRP A 178 21.28 11.96 -16.52
CA TRP A 178 20.03 11.56 -15.86
C TRP A 178 18.81 12.00 -16.68
N LYS A 179 18.78 13.22 -17.22
CA LYS A 179 17.72 13.68 -18.15
C LYS A 179 17.55 12.74 -19.34
N ALA A 180 18.65 12.31 -19.96
CA ALA A 180 18.62 11.35 -21.06
C ALA A 180 18.12 9.94 -20.62
N ALA A 181 18.36 9.54 -19.37
CA ALA A 181 18.03 8.20 -18.90
C ALA A 181 16.53 7.95 -18.75
N TRP A 182 15.75 8.91 -18.23
CA TRP A 182 14.30 8.75 -18.05
C TRP A 182 13.45 9.15 -19.26
N GLN A 183 14.00 9.91 -20.22
CA GLN A 183 13.23 10.49 -21.34
C GLN A 183 12.40 9.46 -22.13
N ALA A 184 12.99 8.31 -22.49
CA ALA A 184 12.28 7.28 -23.25
C ALA A 184 11.13 6.64 -22.44
N TYR A 185 11.32 6.48 -21.13
CA TYR A 185 10.30 5.94 -20.23
C TYR A 185 9.11 6.90 -20.08
N ILE A 186 9.39 8.18 -19.78
CA ILE A 186 8.35 9.21 -19.63
C ILE A 186 7.58 9.44 -20.95
N GLN A 187 8.27 9.46 -22.09
CA GLN A 187 7.62 9.51 -23.41
C GLN A 187 6.67 8.31 -23.64
N GLY A 188 7.10 7.09 -23.26
CA GLY A 188 6.25 5.90 -23.33
C GLY A 188 5.01 5.97 -22.42
N ILE A 189 5.14 6.54 -21.22
CA ILE A 189 3.99 6.81 -20.32
C ILE A 189 3.02 7.78 -21.00
N ILE A 190 3.53 8.91 -21.52
CA ILE A 190 2.73 9.94 -22.22
C ILE A 190 1.92 9.30 -23.37
N GLU A 191 2.56 8.53 -24.23
CA GLU A 191 1.92 7.92 -25.40
C GLU A 191 0.76 6.97 -25.04
N VAL A 192 0.87 6.22 -23.95
CA VAL A 192 -0.18 5.29 -23.49
C VAL A 192 -1.26 6.00 -22.67
N THR A 193 -0.92 7.07 -21.94
CA THR A 193 -1.86 7.84 -21.11
C THR A 193 -2.72 8.82 -21.91
N VAL A 194 -2.16 9.51 -22.92
CA VAL A 194 -2.87 10.52 -23.74
C VAL A 194 -4.28 10.08 -24.20
N PRO A 195 -4.48 8.90 -24.84
CA PRO A 195 -5.80 8.46 -25.29
C PRO A 195 -6.72 7.92 -24.17
N ASN A 196 -6.20 7.81 -22.94
CA ASN A 196 -6.91 7.29 -21.76
C ASN A 196 -7.24 8.39 -20.73
N GLN A 197 -6.96 9.65 -21.05
CA GLN A 197 -7.44 10.80 -20.30
C GLN A 197 -8.98 10.89 -20.32
N ILE A 198 -9.55 11.43 -19.25
CA ILE A 198 -10.99 11.68 -19.13
C ILE A 198 -11.54 12.66 -20.17
N THR A 199 -10.69 13.52 -20.76
CA THR A 199 -11.06 14.38 -21.91
C THR A 199 -11.42 13.56 -23.15
N GLU A 200 -10.67 12.48 -23.38
CA GLU A 200 -10.88 11.49 -24.45
C GLU A 200 -11.87 10.38 -24.04
N GLY A 201 -12.46 10.50 -22.84
CA GLY A 201 -13.41 9.54 -22.29
C GLY A 201 -12.78 8.28 -21.69
N GLY A 202 -11.49 8.30 -21.34
CA GLY A 202 -10.84 7.29 -20.51
C GLY A 202 -11.00 7.55 -18.99
N PRO A 203 -10.32 6.76 -18.12
CA PRO A 203 -10.44 6.88 -16.66
C PRO A 203 -9.48 7.88 -16.02
N VAL A 204 -8.40 8.32 -16.69
CA VAL A 204 -7.34 9.13 -16.04
C VAL A 204 -7.83 10.56 -15.82
N ILE A 205 -7.91 10.98 -14.55
CA ILE A 205 -8.49 12.27 -14.12
C ILE A 205 -7.45 13.30 -13.66
N GLY A 206 -6.25 12.83 -13.32
CA GLY A 206 -5.10 13.63 -12.89
C GLY A 206 -3.82 12.80 -13.04
N ASP A 207 -2.69 13.49 -13.15
CA ASP A 207 -1.38 12.85 -13.27
C ASP A 207 -0.45 13.44 -12.19
N THR A 208 -0.01 12.59 -11.26
CA THR A 208 0.86 12.92 -10.13
C THR A 208 2.28 12.55 -10.51
N HIS A 209 2.90 13.38 -11.33
CA HIS A 209 4.31 13.23 -11.69
C HIS A 209 5.26 13.48 -10.50
N LEU A 210 4.75 14.05 -9.40
CA LEU A 210 5.55 14.65 -8.33
C LEU A 210 4.99 14.28 -6.92
N SER A 211 5.82 13.84 -5.97
CA SER A 211 5.38 13.27 -4.68
C SER A 211 6.52 13.22 -3.62
N CYS A 212 6.32 13.20 -2.26
CA CYS A 212 7.39 13.58 -1.25
C CYS A 212 7.61 12.88 0.14
N VAL A 213 8.89 12.65 0.58
CA VAL A 213 9.34 12.02 1.88
C VAL A 213 9.74 13.12 2.87
N GLY A 214 9.52 12.88 4.16
CA GLY A 214 10.27 13.55 5.20
C GLY A 214 10.34 12.78 6.50
N PHE A 215 11.52 12.79 7.13
CA PHE A 215 11.62 13.05 8.57
C PHE A 215 12.95 13.74 8.90
N SER A 216 12.85 14.89 9.57
CA SER A 216 13.96 15.78 9.98
C SER A 216 14.74 16.49 8.84
N ARG A 217 15.57 17.47 9.21
CA ARG A 217 16.18 18.45 8.29
C ARG A 217 17.47 17.93 7.64
N ALA A 218 17.35 17.24 6.52
CA ALA A 218 18.41 17.07 5.53
C ALA A 218 17.84 17.23 4.11
N GLN A 219 18.72 17.53 3.15
CA GLN A 219 18.40 17.70 1.73
C GLN A 219 17.76 16.41 1.17
N ALA A 220 16.56 16.44 0.59
CA ALA A 220 16.24 17.00 -0.73
C ALA A 220 16.88 16.23 -1.90
N LEU A 221 16.05 15.56 -2.67
CA LEU A 221 16.16 15.21 -4.11
C LEU A 221 14.63 15.11 -4.77
N LEU A 222 13.52 16.11 -6.59
CA LEU A 222 12.21 16.28 -7.34
C LEU A 222 11.72 15.15 -8.27
N ASP A 223 10.84 14.29 -7.78
CA ASP A 223 10.38 13.04 -8.42
C ASP A 223 9.15 12.55 -7.64
N ASN A 224 8.99 11.24 -7.35
CA ASN A 224 8.59 10.89 -5.97
C ASN A 224 9.70 11.25 -4.96
N GLU A 225 9.77 10.60 -3.80
CA GLU A 225 9.62 11.35 -2.57
C GLU A 225 10.73 12.47 -2.25
N PHE A 226 10.43 13.80 -2.31
CA PHE A 226 11.34 14.97 -2.54
C PHE A 226 11.23 16.29 -1.67
N GLN A 227 12.05 17.36 -1.97
CA GLN A 227 12.02 18.81 -1.52
C GLN A 227 12.68 19.88 -2.49
N GLN A 228 12.15 21.12 -2.64
CA GLN A 228 12.50 22.11 -3.71
C GLN A 228 13.95 22.65 -3.82
N ALA A 229 14.75 22.68 -2.75
CA ALA A 229 16.06 23.35 -2.73
C ALA A 229 17.25 22.36 -2.68
N PRO A 230 18.46 22.72 -3.18
CA PRO A 230 18.86 23.94 -3.89
C PRO A 230 18.31 24.08 -5.32
N GLU A 231 18.53 25.23 -5.95
CA GLU A 231 18.01 25.62 -7.27
C GLU A 231 18.26 24.61 -8.41
N GLY A 232 19.41 23.93 -8.42
CA GLY A 232 19.71 22.87 -9.41
C GLY A 232 18.79 21.65 -9.33
N HIS A 233 18.02 21.52 -8.25
CA HIS A 233 16.91 20.58 -8.17
C HIS A 233 15.71 21.09 -8.99
N ALA A 234 15.29 22.35 -8.81
CA ALA A 234 14.12 22.94 -9.48
C ALA A 234 14.11 22.75 -11.00
N GLN A 235 15.28 22.76 -11.64
CA GLN A 235 15.42 22.47 -13.08
C GLN A 235 14.95 21.06 -13.47
N TYR A 236 15.10 20.05 -12.61
CA TYR A 236 14.64 18.69 -12.90
C TYR A 236 13.11 18.59 -12.99
N PHE A 237 12.36 19.27 -12.12
CA PHE A 237 10.91 19.38 -12.31
C PHE A 237 10.54 20.22 -13.52
N VAL A 238 11.27 21.28 -13.86
CA VAL A 238 11.02 21.98 -15.14
C VAL A 238 11.20 21.03 -16.32
N ASP A 239 12.20 20.15 -16.27
CA ASP A 239 12.47 19.19 -17.34
C ASP A 239 11.37 18.11 -17.47
N LEU A 240 10.85 17.60 -16.35
CA LEU A 240 9.72 16.66 -16.34
C LEU A 240 8.41 17.38 -16.73
N GLU A 241 8.12 18.53 -16.12
CA GLU A 241 6.95 19.38 -16.38
C GLU A 241 6.91 19.81 -17.86
N GLU A 242 8.04 20.19 -18.45
CA GLU A 242 8.15 20.53 -19.87
C GLU A 242 7.82 19.32 -20.75
N ALA A 243 8.33 18.12 -20.44
CA ALA A 243 8.02 16.91 -21.21
C ALA A 243 6.51 16.62 -21.23
N TYR A 244 5.84 16.73 -20.09
CA TYR A 244 4.39 16.52 -20.00
C TYR A 244 3.58 17.69 -20.60
N ARG A 245 3.94 18.95 -20.34
CA ARG A 245 3.22 20.13 -20.87
C ARG A 245 3.45 20.38 -22.37
N ALA A 246 4.54 19.87 -22.95
CA ALA A 246 4.77 19.84 -24.40
C ALA A 246 3.97 18.73 -25.13
N SER A 247 3.36 17.81 -24.38
CA SER A 247 2.58 16.70 -24.91
C SER A 247 1.08 17.03 -25.04
N SER A 248 0.27 16.02 -25.37
CA SER A 248 -1.21 16.10 -25.34
C SER A 248 -1.82 15.76 -23.97
N ILE A 249 -1.02 15.72 -22.89
CA ILE A 249 -1.53 15.65 -21.52
C ILE A 249 -2.15 17.00 -21.13
N VAL A 250 -3.37 16.95 -20.60
CA VAL A 250 -4.24 18.09 -20.30
C VAL A 250 -5.03 17.95 -18.99
N VAL A 251 -4.93 16.80 -18.31
CA VAL A 251 -5.38 16.64 -16.92
C VAL A 251 -4.48 17.46 -15.97
N PRO A 252 -4.93 17.85 -14.76
CA PRO A 252 -4.11 18.62 -13.84
C PRO A 252 -2.85 17.87 -13.42
N LEU A 253 -1.71 18.56 -13.48
CA LEU A 253 -0.45 18.07 -12.92
C LEU A 253 -0.45 18.32 -11.41
N THR A 254 -0.14 17.29 -10.63
CA THR A 254 -0.27 17.35 -9.16
C THR A 254 1.03 17.00 -8.42
N TYR A 255 1.16 17.55 -7.21
CA TYR A 255 2.29 17.34 -6.30
C TYR A 255 1.81 16.82 -4.95
N ASN A 256 2.58 15.94 -4.31
CA ASN A 256 2.44 15.64 -2.89
C ASN A 256 3.69 15.99 -2.07
N ASP A 257 3.50 16.71 -0.96
CA ASP A 257 4.52 17.17 0.00
C ASP A 257 4.46 16.28 1.26
N PRO A 258 5.58 15.98 1.97
CA PRO A 258 5.63 14.93 3.02
C PRO A 258 4.93 15.28 4.34
N GLY A 259 4.14 16.34 4.31
CA GLY A 259 3.85 17.21 5.44
C GLY A 259 3.92 18.67 5.00
N GLU A 260 3.99 19.57 5.98
CA GLU A 260 3.71 21.00 5.80
C GLU A 260 4.92 21.80 5.24
N GLY A 261 5.56 21.29 4.17
CA GLY A 261 6.84 21.75 3.62
C GLY A 261 6.82 23.01 2.74
N ARG A 262 5.69 23.32 2.11
CA ARG A 262 5.45 24.47 1.19
C ARG A 262 6.29 24.44 -0.10
N ASN A 263 6.67 23.27 -0.58
CA ASN A 263 7.39 23.12 -1.85
C ASN A 263 6.44 23.27 -3.07
N PHE A 264 6.91 23.86 -4.18
CA PHE A 264 6.19 23.98 -5.48
C PHE A 264 4.84 24.69 -5.49
N ILE A 265 4.51 25.37 -4.39
CA ILE A 265 3.32 26.23 -4.29
C ILE A 265 3.44 27.51 -5.13
N ASN A 266 4.65 27.88 -5.57
CA ASN A 266 4.92 28.95 -6.52
C ASN A 266 6.33 28.81 -7.14
N GLY A 267 6.59 29.60 -8.17
CA GLY A 267 7.90 29.70 -8.82
C GLY A 267 8.16 28.61 -9.86
N THR A 268 9.43 28.27 -10.02
CA THR A 268 9.94 27.31 -11.01
C THR A 268 9.56 25.87 -10.63
N GLY A 269 8.88 25.15 -11.53
CA GLY A 269 8.36 23.79 -11.32
C GLY A 269 6.98 23.70 -10.65
N ALA A 270 6.23 24.81 -10.56
CA ALA A 270 4.99 24.87 -9.78
C ALA A 270 3.80 24.16 -10.44
N VAL A 271 3.14 23.28 -9.67
CA VAL A 271 2.03 22.44 -10.15
C VAL A 271 0.68 23.14 -10.24
N ASP A 272 -0.22 22.51 -11.00
CA ASP A 272 -1.62 22.92 -11.06
C ASP A 272 -2.33 22.66 -9.70
N LEU A 273 -2.00 21.57 -9.00
CA LEU A 273 -2.56 21.22 -7.69
C LEU A 273 -1.53 20.69 -6.68
N TYR A 274 -1.39 21.38 -5.55
CA TYR A 274 -0.55 20.97 -4.41
C TYR A 274 -1.37 20.21 -3.36
N GLY A 275 -0.86 19.05 -2.92
CA GLY A 275 -1.38 18.25 -1.81
C GLY A 275 -0.30 17.90 -0.78
N VAL A 276 -0.72 17.33 0.35
CA VAL A 276 0.14 16.99 1.49
C VAL A 276 -0.16 15.60 2.02
N ASP A 277 0.88 14.80 2.22
CA ASP A 277 0.82 13.43 2.74
C ASP A 277 0.79 13.41 4.27
N ALA A 278 0.25 12.33 4.85
CA ALA A 278 0.17 12.20 6.29
C ALA A 278 0.14 10.76 6.79
N TYR A 279 1.18 10.44 7.58
CA TYR A 279 1.35 9.19 8.33
C TYR A 279 1.33 9.45 9.84
N PRO A 280 0.17 9.85 10.42
CA PRO A 280 0.10 10.35 11.80
C PRO A 280 0.44 9.30 12.86
N GLN A 281 0.29 8.00 12.58
CA GLN A 281 0.70 6.92 13.50
C GLN A 281 2.13 6.44 13.26
N ARG A 282 2.86 7.05 12.30
CA ARG A 282 4.20 6.61 11.85
C ARG A 282 4.16 5.11 11.44
N TYR A 283 5.29 4.41 11.56
CA TYR A 283 5.50 3.07 11.01
C TYR A 283 5.86 1.99 12.05
N ASP A 284 5.90 2.31 13.35
CA ASP A 284 6.18 1.30 14.39
C ASP A 284 4.93 0.51 14.78
N CYS A 285 4.76 -0.67 14.19
CA CYS A 285 3.66 -1.57 14.50
C CYS A 285 3.87 -2.40 15.79
N SER A 286 4.97 -2.23 16.54
CA SER A 286 5.26 -3.05 17.73
C SER A 286 4.35 -2.74 18.93
N HIS A 287 3.78 -1.53 18.99
CA HIS A 287 2.86 -1.09 20.04
C HIS A 287 1.48 -0.70 19.48
N PRO A 288 0.76 -1.61 18.78
CA PRO A 288 -0.34 -1.25 17.88
C PRO A 288 -1.62 -0.73 18.58
N THR A 289 -1.65 -0.70 19.91
CA THR A 289 -2.73 -0.10 20.70
C THR A 289 -2.37 1.27 21.26
N VAL A 290 -1.10 1.70 21.19
CA VAL A 290 -0.66 3.07 21.51
C VAL A 290 -0.90 3.93 20.27
N TRP A 291 -1.48 5.12 20.46
CA TRP A 291 -1.77 6.06 19.37
C TRP A 291 -1.10 7.41 19.60
N HIS A 292 -0.57 7.99 18.53
CA HIS A 292 -0.28 9.42 18.44
C HIS A 292 -1.57 10.24 18.23
N ASP A 293 -1.52 11.54 18.53
CA ASP A 293 -2.67 12.45 18.42
C ASP A 293 -3.00 12.80 16.94
N VAL A 294 -4.19 13.38 16.73
CA VAL A 294 -4.65 13.82 15.40
C VAL A 294 -4.02 15.15 14.97
N PRO A 295 -3.59 15.28 13.70
CA PRO A 295 -3.19 16.58 13.15
C PRO A 295 -4.37 17.56 13.11
N THR A 296 -4.22 18.71 13.78
CA THR A 296 -5.24 19.78 13.87
C THR A 296 -4.91 21.03 13.06
N GLY A 297 -3.67 21.20 12.60
CA GLY A 297 -3.18 22.41 11.90
C GLY A 297 -3.68 22.57 10.45
N TYR A 298 -4.06 21.47 9.79
CA TYR A 298 -4.37 21.45 8.35
C TYR A 298 -5.32 22.55 7.83
N PRO A 299 -6.43 22.94 8.51
CA PRO A 299 -7.29 24.02 8.03
C PRO A 299 -6.56 25.36 7.93
N GLN A 300 -5.68 25.66 8.91
CA GLN A 300 -4.90 26.89 8.92
C GLN A 300 -3.77 26.80 7.87
N TYR A 301 -3.04 25.69 7.83
CA TYR A 301 -1.96 25.49 6.87
C TYR A 301 -2.44 25.64 5.42
N HIS A 302 -3.51 24.93 5.05
CA HIS A 302 -4.11 25.04 3.71
C HIS A 302 -4.53 26.49 3.38
N ALA A 303 -5.18 27.17 4.34
CA ALA A 303 -5.62 28.55 4.17
C ALA A 303 -4.46 29.57 4.03
N GLU A 304 -3.29 29.28 4.61
CA GLU A 304 -2.07 30.09 4.45
C GLU A 304 -1.30 29.80 3.15
N VAL A 305 -1.45 28.60 2.58
CA VAL A 305 -0.54 28.05 1.56
C VAL A 305 -1.17 28.02 0.16
N ASN A 306 -2.34 27.40 0.01
CA ASN A 306 -3.00 27.24 -1.28
C ASN A 306 -4.54 27.42 -1.20
N PRO A 307 -5.06 28.53 -0.61
CA PRO A 307 -6.50 28.75 -0.37
C PRO A 307 -7.39 28.87 -1.62
N SER A 308 -6.81 28.83 -2.83
CA SER A 308 -7.53 28.81 -4.11
C SER A 308 -7.67 27.42 -4.72
N GLN A 309 -6.99 26.41 -4.16
CA GLN A 309 -7.04 25.01 -4.57
C GLN A 309 -7.94 24.20 -3.60
N PRO A 310 -8.43 23.02 -3.98
CA PRO A 310 -9.09 22.11 -3.04
C PRO A 310 -8.06 21.41 -2.15
N TRP A 311 -8.36 21.21 -0.86
CA TRP A 311 -7.45 20.49 0.03
C TRP A 311 -7.33 19.01 -0.36
N TYR A 312 -6.10 18.59 -0.67
CA TYR A 312 -5.73 17.31 -1.25
C TYR A 312 -4.73 16.57 -0.34
N ILE A 313 -5.06 15.33 0.01
CA ILE A 313 -4.22 14.38 0.75
C ILE A 313 -3.87 13.21 -0.18
N PRO A 314 -2.69 13.22 -0.83
CA PRO A 314 -2.36 12.29 -1.93
C PRO A 314 -1.84 10.94 -1.44
N GLU A 315 -1.20 10.89 -0.27
CA GLU A 315 -0.98 9.68 0.51
C GLU A 315 -1.44 9.90 1.96
N PHE A 316 -2.60 9.32 2.31
CA PHE A 316 -3.00 9.15 3.70
C PHE A 316 -2.74 7.73 4.17
N GLN A 317 -2.35 7.58 5.43
CA GLN A 317 -2.08 6.31 6.08
C GLN A 317 -3.24 5.30 5.97
N GLY A 318 -3.17 4.44 4.96
CA GLY A 318 -3.93 3.20 4.85
C GLY A 318 -3.32 2.06 5.66
N GLY A 319 -2.11 2.23 6.22
CA GLY A 319 -1.36 1.15 6.88
C GLY A 319 0.08 1.51 7.31
N SER A 320 1.00 0.55 7.21
CA SER A 320 2.44 0.71 7.44
C SER A 320 3.22 -0.41 6.76
N PHE A 321 4.45 -0.12 6.32
CA PHE A 321 5.43 -1.15 5.98
C PHE A 321 5.97 -1.83 7.26
N ASP A 322 6.70 -2.94 7.09
CA ASP A 322 7.39 -3.66 8.17
C ASP A 322 8.69 -4.30 7.65
N ALA A 323 9.67 -4.49 8.52
CA ALA A 323 11.08 -4.65 8.17
C ALA A 323 11.66 -6.03 8.55
N TRP A 324 12.80 -6.42 7.96
CA TRP A 324 13.47 -7.68 8.37
C TRP A 324 13.90 -7.64 9.85
N GLY A 325 13.86 -8.80 10.53
CA GLY A 325 14.34 -8.98 11.90
C GLY A 325 13.52 -9.99 12.73
N PRO A 326 14.13 -10.66 13.71
CA PRO A 326 13.46 -11.70 14.53
C PRO A 326 12.50 -11.12 15.58
N THR A 327 12.52 -9.80 15.75
CA THR A 327 11.66 -9.02 16.65
C THR A 327 10.76 -8.05 15.90
N SER A 328 10.67 -8.16 14.56
CA SER A 328 9.72 -7.33 13.81
C SER A 328 8.28 -7.78 14.14
N PRO A 329 7.31 -6.87 14.25
CA PRO A 329 5.94 -7.17 14.64
C PRO A 329 5.15 -8.00 13.61
N GLY A 330 5.53 -7.95 12.32
CA GLY A 330 4.64 -8.39 11.25
C GLY A 330 3.49 -7.40 11.00
N TYR A 331 2.83 -7.56 9.85
CA TYR A 331 1.75 -6.65 9.45
C TYR A 331 0.39 -6.92 10.11
N GLY A 332 0.26 -8.01 10.89
CA GLY A 332 -0.90 -8.24 11.75
C GLY A 332 -1.12 -7.09 12.75
N PRO A 333 -0.12 -6.79 13.60
CA PRO A 333 -0.07 -5.55 14.38
C PRO A 333 -0.26 -4.26 13.57
N CYS A 334 0.31 -4.12 12.36
CA CYS A 334 0.10 -2.92 11.53
C CYS A 334 -1.38 -2.71 11.16
N ARG A 335 -2.16 -3.79 10.97
CA ARG A 335 -3.63 -3.71 10.78
C ARG A 335 -4.34 -3.23 12.04
N THR A 336 -3.89 -3.67 13.21
CA THR A 336 -4.48 -3.25 14.50
C THR A 336 -4.23 -1.76 14.74
N LEU A 337 -3.00 -1.28 14.51
CA LEU A 337 -2.64 0.14 14.64
C LEU A 337 -3.53 1.04 13.77
N THR A 338 -3.71 0.64 12.51
CA THR A 338 -4.47 1.38 11.49
C THR A 338 -5.88 0.83 11.25
N GLY A 339 -6.48 0.20 12.28
CA GLY A 339 -7.74 -0.56 12.18
C GLY A 339 -9.00 0.27 11.85
N ALA A 340 -10.17 -0.38 11.96
CA ALA A 340 -11.45 0.29 11.72
C ALA A 340 -11.67 1.51 12.65
N ASP A 341 -11.22 1.44 13.90
CA ASP A 341 -11.27 2.56 14.85
C ASP A 341 -10.38 3.73 14.39
N PHE A 342 -9.17 3.42 13.88
CA PHE A 342 -8.29 4.43 13.29
C PHE A 342 -8.96 5.07 12.07
N GLN A 343 -9.54 4.29 11.17
CA GLN A 343 -10.27 4.83 10.02
C GLN A 343 -11.49 5.65 10.44
N SER A 344 -12.17 5.29 11.53
CA SER A 344 -13.24 6.12 12.10
C SER A 344 -12.69 7.49 12.52
N VAL A 345 -11.64 7.55 13.35
CA VAL A 345 -11.13 8.83 13.88
C VAL A 345 -10.35 9.65 12.84
N PHE A 346 -9.39 9.03 12.16
CA PHE A 346 -8.39 9.73 11.35
C PHE A 346 -8.89 10.06 9.93
N ASN A 347 -9.67 9.21 9.28
CA ASN A 347 -10.30 9.60 8.00
C ASN A 347 -11.32 10.73 8.22
N LEU A 348 -12.10 10.66 9.30
CA LEU A 348 -13.03 11.73 9.66
C LEU A 348 -12.30 13.00 10.14
N GLN A 349 -11.09 12.90 10.69
CA GLN A 349 -10.25 14.08 10.94
C GLN A 349 -9.84 14.77 9.62
N LEU A 350 -9.55 14.03 8.54
CA LEU A 350 -9.34 14.65 7.23
C LEU A 350 -10.60 15.38 6.75
N TRP A 351 -11.77 14.79 6.97
CA TRP A 351 -13.05 15.44 6.65
C TRP A 351 -13.24 16.70 7.49
N ALA A 352 -12.92 16.67 8.78
CA ALA A 352 -12.91 17.83 9.67
C ALA A 352 -11.90 18.92 9.21
N SER A 353 -10.78 18.52 8.60
CA SER A 353 -9.85 19.45 7.94
C SER A 353 -10.32 19.97 6.57
N ASN A 354 -11.54 19.59 6.17
CA ASN A 354 -12.18 19.96 4.90
C ASN A 354 -11.53 19.37 3.64
N ALA A 355 -10.72 18.30 3.74
CA ALA A 355 -10.14 17.60 2.59
C ALA A 355 -11.21 17.06 1.64
N LYS A 356 -11.08 17.31 0.33
CA LYS A 356 -12.00 16.84 -0.72
C LYS A 356 -11.36 15.97 -1.79
N LEU A 357 -10.04 15.83 -1.77
CA LEU A 357 -9.33 14.77 -2.46
C LEU A 357 -8.54 14.00 -1.40
N ILE A 358 -8.76 12.69 -1.27
CA ILE A 358 -8.12 11.82 -0.29
C ILE A 358 -7.81 10.49 -0.97
N ASN A 359 -6.58 10.02 -0.80
CA ASN A 359 -6.14 8.70 -1.24
C ASN A 359 -5.54 7.91 -0.08
N TYR A 360 -5.94 6.64 0.09
CA TYR A 360 -5.42 5.77 1.16
C TYR A 360 -4.29 4.89 0.64
N TYR A 361 -3.06 5.18 1.05
CA TYR A 361 -1.86 4.40 0.76
C TYR A 361 -1.60 3.39 1.89
N MET A 362 -1.73 2.08 1.72
CA MET A 362 -2.35 1.34 0.62
C MET A 362 -3.82 0.99 0.88
N PHE A 363 -4.60 0.88 -0.19
CA PHE A 363 -5.85 0.12 -0.19
C PHE A 363 -5.60 -1.38 -0.41
N TYR A 364 -4.64 -1.70 -1.28
CA TYR A 364 -4.13 -3.06 -1.52
C TYR A 364 -2.65 -3.02 -1.92
N GLY A 365 -1.77 -3.60 -1.09
CA GLY A 365 -0.33 -3.65 -1.33
C GLY A 365 0.08 -4.67 -2.40
N GLY A 366 -0.17 -5.94 -2.14
CA GLY A 366 0.23 -7.07 -2.99
C GLY A 366 1.64 -7.60 -2.67
N THR A 367 2.21 -8.38 -3.58
CA THR A 367 3.50 -9.06 -3.37
C THR A 367 4.64 -8.30 -4.05
N SER A 368 5.69 -7.95 -3.31
CA SER A 368 6.98 -7.52 -3.87
C SER A 368 7.78 -8.76 -4.34
N TRP A 369 7.29 -9.43 -5.37
CA TRP A 369 7.88 -10.64 -5.94
C TRP A 369 9.22 -10.35 -6.64
N GLY A 370 10.05 -11.37 -6.84
CA GLY A 370 11.41 -11.20 -7.38
C GLY A 370 12.29 -10.31 -6.49
N ALA A 371 13.15 -9.52 -7.13
CA ALA A 371 13.96 -8.47 -6.52
C ALA A 371 13.26 -7.09 -6.50
N ILE A 372 11.91 -7.02 -6.53
CA ILE A 372 11.17 -5.75 -6.40
C ILE A 372 11.37 -5.03 -5.05
N PRO A 373 11.47 -5.68 -3.87
CA PRO A 373 11.57 -4.94 -2.61
C PRO A 373 12.93 -4.26 -2.48
N PHE A 374 12.97 -3.10 -1.81
CA PHE A 374 14.24 -2.55 -1.31
C PHE A 374 14.70 -3.34 -0.08
N HIS A 375 15.99 -3.26 0.25
CA HIS A 375 16.62 -4.07 1.28
C HIS A 375 15.96 -4.03 2.67
N GLY A 376 15.27 -2.92 3.01
CA GLY A 376 14.61 -2.73 4.30
C GLY A 376 13.39 -3.64 4.53
N VAL A 377 12.70 -4.06 3.46
CA VAL A 377 11.46 -4.85 3.52
C VAL A 377 11.62 -6.21 2.83
N TYR A 378 10.67 -7.11 3.09
CA TYR A 378 10.66 -8.48 2.58
C TYR A 378 9.67 -8.70 1.42
N THR A 379 9.55 -9.95 0.94
CA THR A 379 8.85 -10.27 -0.32
C THR A 379 7.36 -9.98 -0.28
N SER A 380 6.66 -10.39 0.78
CA SER A 380 5.30 -9.88 0.97
C SER A 380 5.37 -8.47 1.52
N TYR A 381 4.50 -7.60 1.01
CA TYR A 381 4.21 -6.31 1.61
C TYR A 381 3.27 -6.50 2.83
N GLY A 382 3.46 -7.60 3.58
CA GLY A 382 2.50 -8.23 4.49
C GLY A 382 3.10 -9.39 5.32
N PHE A 383 2.58 -9.69 6.52
CA PHE A 383 3.04 -10.86 7.30
C PHE A 383 2.03 -11.44 8.31
N ASP A 384 2.29 -12.69 8.72
CA ASP A 384 1.65 -13.44 9.82
C ASP A 384 2.48 -13.31 11.10
N HIS A 385 1.99 -13.80 12.23
CA HIS A 385 2.91 -14.39 13.20
C HIS A 385 2.34 -15.75 13.60
N VAL A 386 3.11 -16.82 13.39
CA VAL A 386 2.73 -18.15 13.90
C VAL A 386 2.91 -18.11 15.42
N LEU A 387 1.84 -17.72 16.13
CA LEU A 387 1.76 -17.77 17.58
C LEU A 387 0.96 -18.99 18.02
N ILE A 388 1.55 -19.74 18.95
CA ILE A 388 0.97 -20.94 19.53
C ILE A 388 0.00 -20.51 20.64
N HIS A 389 -1.28 -20.87 20.47
CA HIS A 389 -2.37 -20.81 21.47
C HIS A 389 -2.74 -19.45 22.09
N THR A 390 -3.72 -18.77 21.48
CA THR A 390 -4.89 -18.26 22.22
C THR A 390 -6.17 -18.55 21.44
N SER A 391 -7.31 -18.63 22.13
CA SER A 391 -8.62 -18.91 21.54
C SER A 391 -9.60 -17.78 21.84
N ASP A 392 -9.65 -16.76 20.98
CA ASP A 392 -10.88 -16.09 20.54
C ASP A 392 -10.57 -14.94 19.57
N ARG A 393 -11.46 -14.77 18.58
CA ARG A 393 -11.50 -13.71 17.52
C ARG A 393 -10.38 -13.74 16.46
N ASP A 394 -10.83 -14.01 15.23
CA ASP A 394 -10.25 -13.69 13.92
C ASP A 394 -8.81 -14.17 13.59
N PRO A 395 -8.61 -15.12 12.65
CA PRO A 395 -7.27 -15.57 12.27
C PRO A 395 -6.51 -14.49 11.48
N VAL A 396 -5.55 -13.85 12.15
CA VAL A 396 -4.64 -12.79 11.65
C VAL A 396 -3.96 -13.16 10.33
N ARG A 397 -4.04 -12.31 9.28
CA ARG A 397 -3.38 -12.52 7.97
C ARG A 397 -3.06 -11.21 7.20
N TYR A 398 -1.77 -10.94 6.95
CA TYR A 398 -1.15 -10.30 5.75
C TYR A 398 -1.64 -8.99 5.12
N ASP A 399 -0.65 -8.19 4.69
CA ASP A 399 -0.64 -6.96 3.85
C ASP A 399 -0.88 -5.65 4.56
N TYR A 400 0.13 -4.75 4.48
CA TYR A 400 0.31 -3.34 4.89
C TYR A 400 -0.39 -2.87 6.18
N GLY A 401 -1.05 -3.75 6.92
CA GLY A 401 -2.25 -3.38 7.64
C GLY A 401 -3.44 -2.95 6.76
N ALA A 402 -3.37 -3.07 5.42
CA ALA A 402 -4.32 -2.50 4.44
C ALA A 402 -5.78 -3.01 4.55
N SER A 403 -6.67 -2.34 3.81
CA SER A 403 -8.10 -2.64 3.71
C SER A 403 -8.38 -3.97 2.98
N LEU A 404 -7.55 -4.34 1.99
CA LEU A 404 -7.49 -5.68 1.41
C LEU A 404 -6.21 -6.39 1.87
N GLN A 405 -6.30 -7.69 2.16
CA GLN A 405 -5.12 -8.55 2.38
C GLN A 405 -4.39 -8.83 1.06
N GLU A 406 -3.13 -9.27 1.11
CA GLU A 406 -2.29 -9.61 -0.06
C GLU A 406 -2.96 -10.67 -0.95
N SER A 407 -3.64 -11.61 -0.29
CA SER A 407 -4.49 -12.66 -0.87
C SER A 407 -5.78 -12.12 -1.54
N ARG A 408 -6.02 -10.81 -1.52
CA ARG A 408 -7.21 -10.09 -1.99
C ARG A 408 -8.46 -10.25 -1.10
N GLN A 409 -8.32 -10.83 0.09
CA GLN A 409 -9.42 -10.96 1.06
C GLN A 409 -9.82 -9.61 1.69
N LEU A 410 -11.09 -9.46 2.03
CA LEU A 410 -11.60 -8.26 2.74
C LEU A 410 -11.12 -8.25 4.21
N THR A 411 -11.25 -7.10 4.87
CA THR A 411 -10.93 -6.92 6.30
C THR A 411 -11.97 -6.02 6.98
N SER A 412 -12.00 -5.94 8.31
CA SER A 412 -12.91 -5.05 9.05
C SER A 412 -12.74 -3.55 8.69
N LYS A 413 -11.55 -3.15 8.23
CA LYS A 413 -11.28 -1.81 7.68
C LYS A 413 -12.10 -1.52 6.42
N PHE A 414 -12.25 -2.52 5.54
CA PHE A 414 -13.03 -2.40 4.32
C PHE A 414 -14.49 -1.97 4.60
N ASP A 415 -15.08 -2.43 5.71
CA ASP A 415 -16.47 -2.08 6.05
C ASP A 415 -16.62 -0.68 6.64
N GLU A 416 -15.62 -0.14 7.35
CA GLU A 416 -15.65 1.27 7.75
C GLU A 416 -15.44 2.19 6.55
N LEU A 417 -14.46 1.88 5.70
CA LEU A 417 -14.24 2.57 4.43
C LEU A 417 -15.50 2.54 3.55
N LYS A 418 -16.21 1.40 3.48
CA LYS A 418 -17.48 1.27 2.75
C LYS A 418 -18.58 2.19 3.30
N ARG A 419 -18.74 2.30 4.63
CA ARG A 419 -19.70 3.23 5.24
C ARG A 419 -19.34 4.68 4.91
N GLN A 420 -18.05 5.02 4.95
CA GLN A 420 -17.55 6.36 4.64
C GLN A 420 -17.72 6.72 3.15
N GLY A 421 -17.35 5.83 2.23
CA GLY A 421 -17.52 6.03 0.79
C GLY A 421 -18.97 6.14 0.36
N LEU A 422 -19.87 5.32 0.94
CA LEU A 422 -21.31 5.42 0.66
C LEU A 422 -21.95 6.69 1.27
N PHE A 423 -21.49 7.17 2.43
CA PHE A 423 -21.84 8.50 2.93
C PHE A 423 -21.43 9.60 1.96
N LEU A 424 -20.15 9.64 1.55
CA LEU A 424 -19.62 10.66 0.64
C LEU A 424 -20.39 10.66 -0.68
N ARG A 425 -20.57 9.49 -1.28
CA ARG A 425 -21.33 9.27 -2.51
C ARG A 425 -22.79 9.74 -2.45
N SER A 426 -23.38 9.67 -1.25
CA SER A 426 -24.75 10.12 -0.96
C SER A 426 -24.86 11.62 -0.69
N SER A 427 -23.73 12.30 -0.46
CA SER A 427 -23.70 13.66 0.11
C SER A 427 -23.00 14.70 -0.80
N PRO A 428 -23.52 15.03 -2.01
CA PRO A 428 -22.95 16.10 -2.84
C PRO A 428 -22.83 17.45 -2.15
N GLU A 429 -23.71 17.74 -1.16
CA GLU A 429 -23.62 18.93 -0.32
C GLU A 429 -22.29 19.01 0.47
N PHE A 430 -21.60 17.89 0.69
CA PHE A 430 -20.30 17.82 1.37
C PHE A 430 -19.14 18.26 0.46
N TYR A 431 -19.30 18.28 -0.86
CA TYR A 431 -18.20 18.53 -1.81
C TYR A 431 -17.88 20.03 -1.93
N LYS A 432 -18.76 20.89 -1.39
CA LYS A 432 -18.56 22.33 -1.26
C LYS A 432 -18.95 22.74 0.15
N THR A 433 -17.98 22.80 1.05
CA THR A 433 -18.20 23.26 2.43
C THR A 433 -17.12 24.23 2.86
N ASP A 434 -17.51 25.28 3.56
CA ASP A 434 -16.62 26.15 4.31
C ASP A 434 -16.29 25.50 5.66
N TRP A 435 -15.05 25.63 6.13
CA TRP A 435 -14.69 25.34 7.52
C TRP A 435 -15.15 26.52 8.39
N VAL A 436 -16.04 26.28 9.35
CA VAL A 436 -16.66 27.35 10.18
C VAL A 436 -15.92 27.52 11.51
N GLY A 437 -15.27 26.46 11.99
CA GLY A 437 -14.63 26.40 13.30
C GLY A 437 -14.95 25.11 14.04
N ASP A 438 -14.54 25.03 15.30
CA ASP A 438 -14.70 23.86 16.16
C ASP A 438 -15.04 24.25 17.61
N THR A 439 -15.00 23.26 18.51
CA THR A 439 -15.20 23.43 19.95
C THR A 439 -14.18 24.32 20.66
N SER A 440 -12.97 24.49 20.11
CA SER A 440 -11.94 25.39 20.63
C SER A 440 -12.13 26.83 20.17
N THR A 441 -12.61 27.03 18.93
CA THR A 441 -12.97 28.38 18.41
C THR A 441 -14.31 28.89 18.93
N GLY A 442 -15.13 28.02 19.52
CA GLY A 442 -16.47 28.34 20.00
C GLY A 442 -17.54 28.38 18.90
N ALA A 443 -17.22 27.98 17.67
CA ALA A 443 -18.18 27.90 16.57
C ALA A 443 -19.26 26.81 16.78
N THR A 444 -18.98 25.86 17.67
CA THR A 444 -19.90 24.83 18.16
C THR A 444 -19.54 24.47 19.60
N SER A 445 -20.42 23.79 20.34
CA SER A 445 -20.16 23.41 21.73
C SER A 445 -20.84 22.10 22.13
N THR A 446 -20.12 21.24 22.83
CA THR A 446 -20.60 20.01 23.46
C THR A 446 -20.91 20.24 24.95
N THR A 447 -21.73 19.39 25.57
CA THR A 447 -22.00 19.45 27.04
C THR A 447 -20.96 18.69 27.88
N SER A 448 -19.95 18.09 27.25
CA SER A 448 -18.84 17.39 27.91
C SER A 448 -17.55 17.77 27.21
N THR A 449 -16.55 18.22 27.99
CA THR A 449 -15.22 18.58 27.47
C THR A 449 -14.42 17.39 26.94
N ALA A 450 -14.86 16.16 27.21
CA ALA A 450 -14.30 14.95 26.61
C ALA A 450 -14.71 14.76 25.13
N ALA A 451 -15.71 15.50 24.63
CA ALA A 451 -16.17 15.44 23.24
C ALA A 451 -15.79 16.71 22.46
N PHE A 452 -15.08 16.53 21.35
CA PHE A 452 -14.66 17.59 20.43
C PHE A 452 -15.51 17.56 19.16
N ALA A 453 -15.84 18.73 18.61
CA ALA A 453 -16.69 18.84 17.41
C ALA A 453 -16.16 19.91 16.44
N THR A 454 -16.00 19.53 15.17
CA THR A 454 -15.66 20.46 14.06
C THR A 454 -16.90 20.72 13.21
N LEU A 455 -17.13 21.98 12.82
CA LEU A 455 -18.29 22.40 12.05
C LEU A 455 -17.90 22.83 10.62
N LEU A 456 -18.44 22.11 9.64
CA LEU A 456 -18.41 22.47 8.22
C LEU A 456 -19.80 22.87 7.74
N ARG A 457 -19.88 23.78 6.77
CA ARG A 457 -21.16 24.28 6.24
C ARG A 457 -21.13 24.43 4.73
N ASN A 458 -22.14 23.95 4.04
CA ASN A 458 -22.31 24.23 2.61
C ASN A 458 -22.74 25.70 2.41
N PRO A 459 -22.00 26.54 1.67
CA PRO A 459 -22.33 27.94 1.48
C PRO A 459 -23.60 28.17 0.66
N ASP A 460 -24.03 27.20 -0.15
CA ASP A 460 -25.16 27.36 -1.08
C ASP A 460 -26.45 26.85 -0.41
N THR A 461 -26.48 25.58 -0.03
CA THR A 461 -27.67 24.89 0.51
C THR A 461 -27.90 25.11 2.01
N LYS A 462 -26.87 25.63 2.70
CA LYS A 462 -26.78 25.87 4.15
C LYS A 462 -26.80 24.61 5.03
N ALA A 463 -26.74 23.41 4.45
CA ALA A 463 -26.52 22.16 5.18
C ALA A 463 -25.21 22.22 6.01
N ARG A 464 -25.16 21.52 7.14
CA ARG A 464 -24.00 21.48 8.04
C ARG A 464 -23.61 20.06 8.41
N PHE A 465 -22.32 19.88 8.63
CA PHE A 465 -21.69 18.63 9.03
C PHE A 465 -20.88 18.90 10.29
N TYR A 466 -21.24 18.22 11.36
CA TYR A 466 -20.57 18.26 12.65
C TYR A 466 -19.77 16.96 12.78
N ILE A 467 -18.45 17.06 12.63
CA ILE A 467 -17.54 15.91 12.78
C ILE A 467 -17.16 15.81 14.26
N LEU A 468 -17.57 14.74 14.92
CA LEU A 468 -17.45 14.52 16.36
C LEU A 468 -16.39 13.48 16.66
N ARG A 469 -15.50 13.74 17.61
CA ARG A 469 -14.53 12.75 18.13
C ARG A 469 -14.36 12.92 19.65
N GLN A 470 -13.68 11.98 20.29
CA GLN A 470 -13.14 12.23 21.62
C GLN A 470 -12.07 13.33 21.56
N ALA A 471 -11.99 14.16 22.59
CA ALA A 471 -11.03 15.27 22.67
C ALA A 471 -9.59 14.75 22.76
N ASP A 472 -9.35 13.81 23.67
CA ASP A 472 -8.22 12.87 23.64
C ASP A 472 -8.59 11.70 22.71
N VAL A 473 -7.86 11.54 21.60
CA VAL A 473 -8.11 10.48 20.62
C VAL A 473 -7.56 9.12 21.03
N THR A 474 -6.67 9.05 22.01
CA THR A 474 -6.10 7.79 22.51
C THR A 474 -7.11 7.04 23.41
N SER A 475 -8.04 7.79 24.01
CA SER A 475 -9.08 7.33 24.94
C SER A 475 -9.93 6.18 24.40
N THR A 476 -10.00 5.12 25.21
CA THR A 476 -10.89 3.97 25.01
C THR A 476 -12.18 4.05 25.85
N ALA A 477 -12.42 5.17 26.54
CA ALA A 477 -13.62 5.35 27.37
C ALA A 477 -14.88 5.53 26.51
N VAL A 478 -16.06 5.21 27.06
CA VAL A 478 -17.35 5.62 26.48
C VAL A 478 -17.71 6.99 27.04
N ILE A 479 -18.12 7.93 26.18
CA ILE A 479 -18.50 9.29 26.58
C ILE A 479 -19.89 9.66 26.06
N ASP A 480 -20.69 10.28 26.92
CA ASP A 480 -22.04 10.79 26.60
C ASP A 480 -22.07 12.32 26.68
N PHE A 481 -22.71 12.96 25.69
CA PHE A 481 -22.85 14.41 25.62
C PHE A 481 -24.06 14.82 24.78
N LYS A 482 -24.41 16.11 24.83
CA LYS A 482 -25.26 16.76 23.83
C LYS A 482 -24.46 17.77 23.04
N LEU A 483 -24.90 18.05 21.82
CA LEU A 483 -24.26 18.96 20.87
C LEU A 483 -25.20 20.14 20.60
N ASN A 484 -24.69 21.36 20.70
CA ASN A 484 -25.42 22.55 20.27
C ASN A 484 -25.22 22.74 18.76
N VAL A 485 -26.31 22.65 17.99
CA VAL A 485 -26.30 22.74 16.52
C VAL A 485 -27.17 23.89 16.01
N SER A 486 -26.77 24.46 14.88
CA SER A 486 -27.58 25.42 14.13
C SER A 486 -28.41 24.70 13.06
N THR A 487 -29.65 25.12 12.89
CA THR A 487 -30.59 24.55 11.91
C THR A 487 -31.47 25.65 11.28
N SER A 488 -32.24 25.31 10.25
CA SER A 488 -33.31 26.14 9.68
C SER A 488 -34.45 26.46 10.66
N ALA A 489 -34.54 25.73 11.79
CA ALA A 489 -35.46 26.01 12.90
C ALA A 489 -34.81 26.82 14.04
N GLY A 490 -33.57 27.32 13.85
CA GLY A 490 -32.78 28.01 14.87
C GLY A 490 -31.71 27.12 15.50
N ASN A 491 -31.08 27.63 16.57
CA ASN A 491 -30.10 26.88 17.35
C ASN A 491 -30.83 25.96 18.34
N ILE A 492 -30.45 24.68 18.37
CA ILE A 492 -31.02 23.65 19.24
C ILE A 492 -29.92 22.78 19.84
N GLN A 493 -30.17 22.19 21.00
CA GLN A 493 -29.32 21.14 21.56
C GLN A 493 -29.88 19.78 21.14
N VAL A 494 -29.02 18.90 20.61
CA VAL A 494 -29.37 17.54 20.17
C VAL A 494 -28.60 16.47 20.98
N PRO A 495 -29.23 15.32 21.31
CA PRO A 495 -30.60 14.93 20.95
C PRO A 495 -31.65 15.64 21.82
N ARG A 496 -32.89 15.70 21.36
CA ARG A 496 -34.00 16.39 22.03
C ARG A 496 -34.89 15.44 22.85
N VAL A 497 -35.04 14.19 22.42
CA VAL A 497 -35.86 13.17 23.08
C VAL A 497 -35.00 12.00 23.58
N ALA A 498 -33.96 11.61 22.83
CA ALA A 498 -32.90 10.73 23.31
C ALA A 498 -32.01 11.42 24.38
N SER A 499 -31.39 10.58 25.21
CA SER A 499 -30.64 10.95 26.41
C SER A 499 -29.33 11.67 26.09
N ALA A 500 -28.53 11.16 25.14
CA ALA A 500 -27.24 11.71 24.73
C ALA A 500 -26.86 11.27 23.30
N ILE A 501 -25.85 11.92 22.73
CA ILE A 501 -24.96 11.33 21.73
C ILE A 501 -23.87 10.59 22.52
N THR A 502 -23.79 9.29 22.33
CA THR A 502 -22.66 8.48 22.82
C THR A 502 -21.55 8.43 21.77
N LEU A 503 -20.29 8.49 22.21
CA LEU A 503 -19.13 8.00 21.44
C LEU A 503 -18.48 6.86 22.23
N GLY A 504 -18.21 5.74 21.55
CA GLY A 504 -17.37 4.67 22.08
C GLY A 504 -15.89 5.08 22.14
N GLY A 505 -15.08 4.24 22.78
CA GLY A 505 -13.62 4.34 22.73
C GLY A 505 -13.14 4.44 21.30
N ARG A 506 -12.27 5.42 21.00
CA ARG A 506 -11.70 5.64 19.64
C ARG A 506 -12.75 5.71 18.51
N GLN A 507 -13.94 6.23 18.80
CA GLN A 507 -15.01 6.43 17.82
C GLN A 507 -15.10 7.90 17.39
N SER A 508 -15.38 8.11 16.10
CA SER A 508 -15.79 9.40 15.54
C SER A 508 -17.13 9.24 14.79
N LYS A 509 -17.88 10.34 14.63
CA LYS A 509 -19.20 10.37 13.98
C LYS A 509 -19.45 11.63 13.18
N VAL A 510 -20.24 11.52 12.11
CA VAL A 510 -20.80 12.67 11.38
C VAL A 510 -22.26 12.90 11.80
N VAL A 511 -22.53 14.05 12.44
CA VAL A 511 -23.88 14.55 12.74
C VAL A 511 -24.25 15.63 11.73
N VAL A 512 -25.43 15.54 11.12
CA VAL A 512 -25.84 16.42 10.01
C VAL A 512 -27.00 17.32 10.40
N THR A 513 -27.05 18.55 9.89
CA THR A 513 -28.24 19.44 9.98
C THR A 513 -28.60 20.11 8.67
N ASP A 514 -29.90 20.35 8.48
CA ASP A 514 -30.52 20.84 7.23
C ASP A 514 -30.20 20.00 5.97
N TYR A 515 -29.73 18.76 6.14
CA TYR A 515 -29.23 17.86 5.09
C TYR A 515 -30.32 17.37 4.11
N VAL A 516 -30.05 17.45 2.81
CA VAL A 516 -30.99 17.14 1.72
C VAL A 516 -30.78 15.73 1.17
N PHE A 517 -31.88 15.00 0.94
CA PHE A 517 -31.88 13.71 0.25
C PHE A 517 -33.01 13.62 -0.76
N GLY A 518 -32.68 13.71 -2.05
CA GLY A 518 -33.68 13.81 -3.13
C GLY A 518 -34.54 15.08 -2.97
N SER A 519 -35.86 14.90 -2.84
CA SER A 519 -36.79 16.00 -2.52
C SER A 519 -36.99 16.26 -1.01
N SER A 520 -36.48 15.37 -0.17
CA SER A 520 -36.65 15.39 1.30
C SER A 520 -35.50 16.10 2.01
N ARG A 521 -35.71 16.49 3.28
CA ARG A 521 -34.68 17.12 4.13
C ARG A 521 -34.78 16.62 5.57
N LEU A 522 -33.62 16.39 6.19
CA LEU A 522 -33.46 16.22 7.64
C LEU A 522 -33.26 17.60 8.29
N LEU A 523 -33.98 17.90 9.37
CA LEU A 523 -33.63 19.04 10.21
C LEU A 523 -32.31 18.77 10.94
N TYR A 524 -32.19 17.57 11.52
CA TYR A 524 -30.95 16.97 12.00
C TYR A 524 -31.03 15.44 12.02
N SER A 525 -29.87 14.78 12.09
CA SER A 525 -29.74 13.40 12.56
C SER A 525 -28.44 13.20 13.34
N THR A 526 -28.52 12.50 14.48
CA THR A 526 -27.36 12.01 15.25
C THR A 526 -26.99 10.57 14.90
N ALA A 527 -27.89 9.83 14.25
CA ALA A 527 -27.54 8.60 13.53
C ALA A 527 -26.76 8.96 12.25
N GLN A 528 -25.81 8.11 11.88
CA GLN A 528 -24.97 8.31 10.70
C GLN A 528 -25.71 7.92 9.42
N VAL A 529 -25.45 8.62 8.32
CA VAL A 529 -26.08 8.33 7.02
C VAL A 529 -25.25 7.27 6.29
N PHE A 530 -25.83 6.09 6.05
CA PHE A 530 -25.23 5.04 5.22
C PHE A 530 -25.49 5.29 3.74
N PHE A 531 -26.75 5.61 3.40
CA PHE A 531 -27.16 5.94 2.04
C PHE A 531 -28.25 7.01 2.05
N ALA A 532 -28.13 7.97 1.14
CA ALA A 532 -29.15 8.98 0.86
C ALA A 532 -29.21 9.25 -0.64
N GLY A 533 -30.41 9.30 -1.21
CA GLY A 533 -30.59 9.51 -2.64
C GLY A 533 -32.01 9.18 -3.11
N ALA A 534 -32.15 8.76 -4.35
CA ALA A 534 -33.42 8.32 -4.92
C ALA A 534 -33.30 6.98 -5.66
N ILE A 535 -34.35 6.15 -5.54
CA ILE A 535 -34.52 4.90 -6.30
C ILE A 535 -35.91 4.95 -6.93
N ASP A 536 -35.99 4.90 -8.27
CA ASP A 536 -37.27 4.94 -9.03
C ASP A 536 -38.19 6.12 -8.64
N GLY A 537 -37.58 7.32 -8.63
CA GLY A 537 -38.24 8.60 -8.33
C GLY A 537 -38.65 8.79 -6.86
N ARG A 538 -38.30 7.86 -5.98
CA ARG A 538 -38.63 7.85 -4.56
C ARG A 538 -37.39 8.20 -3.73
N ASP A 539 -37.53 9.13 -2.80
CA ASP A 539 -36.46 9.48 -1.86
C ASP A 539 -36.17 8.28 -0.93
N VAL A 540 -34.90 7.91 -0.76
CA VAL A 540 -34.47 6.81 0.10
C VAL A 540 -33.39 7.31 1.03
N LEU A 541 -33.59 7.08 2.34
CA LEU A 541 -32.62 7.32 3.39
C LEU A 541 -32.41 6.04 4.20
N PHE A 542 -31.15 5.65 4.38
CA PHE A 542 -30.74 4.57 5.26
C PHE A 542 -29.72 5.12 6.25
N LEU A 543 -30.09 5.09 7.53
CA LEU A 543 -29.27 5.50 8.66
C LEU A 543 -28.69 4.29 9.40
N PHE A 544 -27.63 4.49 10.15
CA PHE A 544 -27.08 3.47 11.04
C PHE A 544 -26.53 4.07 12.34
N GLY A 545 -26.31 3.20 13.33
CA GLY A 545 -25.62 3.52 14.57
C GLY A 545 -25.22 2.25 15.32
N ASP A 546 -24.44 2.39 16.38
CA ASP A 546 -24.13 1.27 17.26
C ASP A 546 -25.40 0.78 17.99
N SER A 547 -25.58 -0.54 18.12
CA SER A 547 -26.78 -1.16 18.72
C SER A 547 -26.89 -0.93 20.23
N ALA A 548 -25.80 -0.59 20.92
CA ALA A 548 -25.79 -0.25 22.35
C ALA A 548 -26.12 1.23 22.63
N GLN A 549 -26.20 2.07 21.59
CA GLN A 549 -26.28 3.54 21.72
C GLN A 549 -27.66 4.10 21.33
N GLU A 550 -28.03 5.27 21.88
CA GLU A 550 -29.20 6.03 21.44
C GLU A 550 -28.87 6.96 20.26
N HIS A 551 -29.81 7.07 19.31
CA HIS A 551 -29.68 7.97 18.15
C HIS A 551 -31.02 8.62 17.81
N GLU A 552 -31.02 9.73 17.07
CA GLU A 552 -32.24 10.50 16.79
C GLU A 552 -32.19 11.21 15.42
N LEU A 553 -33.34 11.43 14.79
CA LEU A 553 -33.52 12.39 13.70
C LEU A 553 -34.80 13.21 13.84
N ASP A 554 -34.88 14.36 13.19
CA ASP A 554 -36.13 15.13 13.00
C ASP A 554 -36.33 15.44 11.50
N LEU A 555 -37.49 15.05 10.96
CA LEU A 555 -37.82 15.18 9.53
C LEU A 555 -39.33 15.30 9.26
N THR A 556 -39.68 15.71 8.04
CA THR A 556 -41.05 15.59 7.52
C THR A 556 -41.25 14.26 6.81
N LEU A 557 -42.02 13.37 7.43
CA LEU A 557 -42.43 12.09 6.87
C LEU A 557 -43.44 12.30 5.75
N SER A 558 -43.06 11.94 4.52
CA SER A 558 -43.75 12.36 3.30
C SER A 558 -44.44 11.21 2.55
N GLY A 559 -45.51 11.53 1.81
CA GLY A 559 -46.27 10.56 1.00
C GLY A 559 -47.34 9.78 1.77
N THR A 560 -48.15 9.00 1.04
CA THR A 560 -49.16 8.10 1.61
C THR A 560 -48.49 6.83 2.12
N ARG A 561 -48.44 6.70 3.45
CA ARG A 561 -47.85 5.55 4.15
C ARG A 561 -48.51 4.23 3.78
N ARG A 562 -47.72 3.17 3.66
CA ARG A 562 -48.16 1.77 3.56
C ARG A 562 -47.74 0.99 4.82
N GLY A 563 -48.55 0.01 5.21
CA GLY A 563 -48.32 -0.80 6.42
C GLY A 563 -48.65 -0.10 7.75
N THR A 564 -48.63 -0.87 8.84
CA THR A 564 -48.71 -0.40 10.24
C THR A 564 -47.36 0.13 10.72
N ARG A 565 -47.29 0.81 11.88
CA ARG A 565 -45.98 1.07 12.51
C ARG A 565 -45.51 -0.25 13.12
N PRO A 566 -44.25 -0.66 12.96
CA PRO A 566 -43.72 -1.77 13.74
C PRO A 566 -43.87 -1.39 15.23
N PRO A 567 -44.61 -2.16 16.04
CA PRO A 567 -44.74 -1.88 17.46
C PRO A 567 -43.42 -2.27 18.12
N SER A 568 -42.52 -1.30 18.27
CA SER A 568 -41.18 -1.52 18.83
C SER A 568 -41.00 -0.79 20.15
N SER A 569 -40.40 -1.47 21.12
CA SER A 569 -39.81 -0.85 22.31
C SER A 569 -38.62 0.04 21.99
N THR A 570 -37.92 -0.21 20.87
CA THR A 570 -36.65 0.44 20.49
C THR A 570 -36.78 1.60 19.51
N VAL A 571 -37.98 1.89 18.97
CA VAL A 571 -38.19 3.03 18.05
C VAL A 571 -39.37 3.88 18.54
N ARG A 572 -39.07 5.11 18.97
CA ARG A 572 -40.06 6.08 19.45
C ARG A 572 -40.31 7.19 18.43
N PHE A 573 -41.56 7.61 18.32
CA PHE A 573 -42.02 8.68 17.41
C PHE A 573 -42.66 9.80 18.23
N THR A 574 -42.06 10.99 18.23
CA THR A 574 -42.56 12.18 18.93
C THR A 574 -42.89 13.27 17.91
N THR A 575 -44.08 13.88 18.02
CA THR A 575 -44.44 15.04 17.19
C THR A 575 -43.59 16.25 17.55
N SER A 576 -42.92 16.85 16.57
CA SER A 576 -42.12 18.05 16.80
C SER A 576 -43.01 19.28 16.99
N LEU A 577 -42.45 20.41 17.44
CA LEU A 577 -43.21 21.61 17.80
C LEU A 577 -43.91 22.30 16.61
N SER A 578 -43.54 21.94 15.38
CA SER A 578 -44.28 22.27 14.15
C SER A 578 -45.03 21.04 13.64
N SER A 579 -46.33 21.16 13.36
CA SER A 579 -47.26 20.06 13.04
C SER A 579 -46.93 19.20 11.81
N SER A 580 -45.92 19.56 11.02
CA SER A 580 -45.44 18.81 9.84
C SER A 580 -44.13 18.04 10.06
N ARG A 581 -43.52 18.09 11.26
CA ARG A 581 -42.24 17.42 11.57
C ARG A 581 -42.37 16.38 12.68
N MET A 582 -41.58 15.32 12.57
CA MET A 582 -41.54 14.22 13.51
C MET A 582 -40.11 13.94 13.93
N THR A 583 -39.89 13.95 15.25
CA THR A 583 -38.67 13.45 15.86
C THR A 583 -38.80 11.92 16.01
N VAL A 584 -37.80 11.18 15.57
CA VAL A 584 -37.72 9.72 15.69
C VAL A 584 -36.47 9.37 16.47
N SER A 585 -36.63 8.65 17.57
CA SER A 585 -35.52 8.23 18.44
C SER A 585 -35.37 6.71 18.40
N PHE A 586 -34.13 6.27 18.18
CA PHE A 586 -33.68 4.88 18.23
C PHE A 586 -33.05 4.63 19.59
N LEU A 587 -33.47 3.55 20.25
CA LEU A 587 -32.99 3.12 21.56
C LEU A 587 -32.17 1.83 21.43
N PRO A 588 -31.36 1.48 22.45
CA PRO A 588 -30.48 0.32 22.37
C PRO A 588 -31.23 -1.00 22.16
N GLY A 589 -30.54 -1.99 21.57
CA GLY A 589 -31.09 -3.30 21.23
C GLY A 589 -31.80 -3.36 19.87
N ILE A 590 -31.44 -2.48 18.92
CA ILE A 590 -31.76 -2.69 17.51
C ILE A 590 -30.68 -3.56 16.89
N GLU A 591 -31.08 -4.68 16.30
CA GLU A 591 -30.25 -5.54 15.47
C GLU A 591 -31.03 -5.85 14.18
N GLY A 592 -30.38 -5.73 13.03
CA GLY A 592 -31.02 -5.88 11.71
C GLY A 592 -31.67 -4.58 11.19
N PRO A 593 -32.21 -4.62 9.95
CA PRO A 593 -32.79 -3.44 9.30
C PRO A 593 -34.25 -3.20 9.73
N VAL A 594 -34.54 -1.96 10.12
CA VAL A 594 -35.86 -1.51 10.58
C VAL A 594 -36.43 -0.46 9.63
N THR A 595 -37.57 -0.76 9.01
CA THR A 595 -38.30 0.17 8.14
C THR A 595 -39.10 1.19 8.97
N VAL A 596 -38.54 2.38 9.15
CA VAL A 596 -39.11 3.51 9.91
C VAL A 596 -40.30 4.13 9.17
N TRP A 597 -40.17 4.32 7.86
CA TRP A 597 -41.20 4.90 7.00
C TRP A 597 -41.20 4.30 5.61
N ASP A 598 -42.39 4.02 5.08
CA ASP A 598 -42.61 3.36 3.80
C ASP A 598 -43.82 4.00 3.10
N SER A 599 -43.59 4.81 2.06
CA SER A 599 -44.61 5.53 1.28
C SER A 599 -44.29 5.59 -0.21
N ASP A 600 -45.25 6.07 -1.02
CA ASP A 600 -45.06 6.33 -2.46
C ASP A 600 -43.88 7.27 -2.78
N LYS A 601 -43.54 8.19 -1.87
CA LYS A 601 -42.50 9.22 -2.07
C LYS A 601 -41.20 8.99 -1.31
N GLN A 602 -41.23 8.25 -0.20
CA GLN A 602 -40.13 8.23 0.77
C GLN A 602 -39.95 6.83 1.39
N LEU A 603 -38.71 6.39 1.53
CA LEU A 603 -38.28 5.22 2.33
C LEU A 603 -37.29 5.72 3.39
N VAL A 604 -37.51 5.33 4.65
CA VAL A 604 -36.56 5.61 5.74
C VAL A 604 -36.27 4.31 6.48
N LEU A 605 -35.00 3.94 6.53
CA LEU A 605 -34.46 2.74 7.17
C LEU A 605 -33.47 3.12 8.27
N PHE A 606 -33.37 2.29 9.30
CA PHE A 606 -32.29 2.32 10.29
C PHE A 606 -31.78 0.89 10.55
N SER A 607 -30.50 0.71 10.83
CA SER A 607 -29.95 -0.55 11.37
C SER A 607 -28.80 -0.32 12.34
N ASP A 608 -28.35 -1.38 12.99
CA ASP A 608 -27.04 -1.38 13.63
C ASP A 608 -25.88 -1.29 12.61
N THR A 609 -24.69 -0.94 13.09
CA THR A 609 -23.45 -0.82 12.30
C THR A 609 -23.01 -2.13 11.62
N ALA A 610 -23.21 -3.29 12.24
CA ALA A 610 -22.80 -4.58 11.68
C ALA A 610 -23.76 -5.01 10.56
N THR A 611 -25.07 -4.82 10.73
CA THR A 611 -26.04 -4.95 9.63
C THR A 611 -25.72 -3.99 8.50
N ALA A 612 -25.39 -2.72 8.78
CA ALA A 612 -25.02 -1.76 7.74
C ALA A 612 -23.79 -2.21 6.94
N ALA A 613 -22.82 -2.88 7.59
CA ALA A 613 -21.68 -3.50 6.91
C ALA A 613 -22.08 -4.60 5.90
N THR A 614 -23.21 -5.30 6.10
CA THR A 614 -23.69 -6.31 5.13
C THR A 614 -24.33 -5.70 3.87
N PHE A 615 -24.51 -4.38 3.80
CA PHE A 615 -25.17 -3.69 2.68
C PHE A 615 -24.18 -3.07 1.68
N TRP A 616 -24.69 -2.96 0.45
CA TRP A 616 -24.01 -2.52 -0.76
C TRP A 616 -24.96 -1.66 -1.59
N ALA A 617 -24.42 -0.73 -2.39
CA ALA A 617 -25.22 0.13 -3.27
C ALA A 617 -24.71 0.08 -4.73
N PRO A 618 -24.73 -1.07 -5.42
CA PRO A 618 -24.11 -1.20 -6.74
C PRO A 618 -24.78 -0.28 -7.78
N THR A 619 -23.94 0.38 -8.59
CA THR A 619 -24.33 1.34 -9.62
C THR A 619 -24.86 0.63 -10.86
N ILE A 620 -26.02 1.07 -11.37
CA ILE A 620 -26.57 0.62 -12.66
C ILE A 620 -26.02 1.54 -13.75
N ALA A 621 -25.33 0.97 -14.74
CA ALA A 621 -24.69 1.71 -15.82
C ALA A 621 -25.67 2.58 -16.63
N GLY A 622 -25.22 3.78 -16.99
CA GLY A 622 -25.92 4.73 -17.84
C GLY A 622 -26.02 4.32 -19.31
N LYS A 623 -26.36 5.29 -20.18
CA LYS A 623 -26.59 5.10 -21.62
C LYS A 623 -25.37 4.47 -22.29
N ALA A 624 -25.57 3.55 -23.23
CA ALA A 624 -24.47 2.88 -23.94
C ALA A 624 -23.63 3.81 -24.83
N SER A 625 -24.15 5.00 -25.16
CA SER A 625 -23.46 6.05 -25.95
C SER A 625 -22.59 6.98 -25.09
N ASP A 626 -22.57 6.82 -23.78
CA ASP A 626 -21.82 7.65 -22.84
C ASP A 626 -20.54 6.90 -22.41
N PRO A 627 -19.33 7.42 -22.70
CA PRO A 627 -18.07 6.74 -22.32
C PRO A 627 -17.87 6.66 -20.80
N LEU A 628 -18.53 7.53 -20.01
CA LEU A 628 -18.43 7.58 -18.55
C LEU A 628 -19.64 6.94 -17.85
N ARG A 629 -20.46 6.17 -18.57
CA ARG A 629 -21.70 5.52 -18.10
C ARG A 629 -21.61 4.71 -16.79
N ASN A 630 -20.43 4.21 -16.42
CA ASN A 630 -20.20 3.42 -15.20
C ASN A 630 -19.79 4.29 -13.98
N PHE A 631 -19.40 5.54 -14.22
CA PHE A 631 -18.93 6.48 -13.22
C PHE A 631 -20.15 7.11 -12.53
N TRP A 632 -20.18 7.01 -11.20
CA TRP A 632 -21.26 7.61 -10.40
C TRP A 632 -21.22 9.13 -10.47
N GLN A 633 -22.37 9.78 -10.29
CA GLN A 633 -22.61 11.23 -10.46
C GLN A 633 -22.42 11.77 -11.88
N ILE A 634 -21.41 11.29 -12.61
CA ILE A 634 -21.07 11.75 -13.96
C ILE A 634 -21.96 11.08 -15.02
N GLY A 635 -21.77 9.77 -15.28
CA GLY A 635 -22.56 9.04 -16.30
C GLY A 635 -23.77 8.30 -15.75
N THR A 636 -23.85 8.07 -14.44
CA THR A 636 -25.06 7.49 -13.81
C THR A 636 -25.29 7.94 -12.37
N ASN A 637 -26.55 8.17 -12.03
CA ASN A 637 -27.06 8.28 -10.65
C ASN A 637 -28.10 7.18 -10.34
N THR A 638 -28.12 6.09 -11.12
CA THR A 638 -29.07 4.98 -10.93
C THR A 638 -28.44 3.90 -10.05
N THR A 639 -29.07 3.57 -8.93
CA THR A 639 -28.56 2.57 -7.97
C THR A 639 -29.70 1.72 -7.41
N ILE A 640 -29.30 0.62 -6.78
CA ILE A 640 -30.14 -0.19 -5.88
C ILE A 640 -29.46 -0.24 -4.50
N LEU A 641 -30.13 -0.84 -3.52
CA LEU A 641 -29.48 -1.35 -2.30
C LEU A 641 -29.56 -2.88 -2.28
N VAL A 642 -28.49 -3.54 -1.85
CA VAL A 642 -28.37 -4.99 -1.71
C VAL A 642 -27.70 -5.31 -0.38
N GLY A 643 -28.34 -6.08 0.49
CA GLY A 643 -27.80 -6.56 1.76
C GLY A 643 -27.70 -8.09 1.80
N GLY A 644 -26.66 -8.60 2.46
CA GLY A 644 -26.45 -10.03 2.72
C GLY A 644 -25.15 -10.62 2.14
N PRO A 645 -24.85 -10.48 0.83
CA PRO A 645 -23.66 -11.08 0.22
C PRO A 645 -22.32 -10.57 0.78
N HIS A 646 -21.29 -11.43 0.71
CA HIS A 646 -19.92 -11.11 1.13
C HIS A 646 -19.29 -10.01 0.26
N LEU A 647 -19.62 -9.98 -1.03
CA LEU A 647 -19.29 -8.88 -1.94
C LEU A 647 -20.39 -8.74 -2.99
N VAL A 648 -20.72 -7.52 -3.41
CA VAL A 648 -21.56 -7.25 -4.58
C VAL A 648 -20.75 -6.46 -5.60
N ARG A 649 -20.25 -7.16 -6.63
CA ARG A 649 -19.31 -6.64 -7.64
C ARG A 649 -19.99 -5.72 -8.65
N SER A 650 -21.19 -6.07 -9.10
CA SER A 650 -21.95 -5.28 -10.08
C SER A 650 -23.45 -5.63 -10.08
N ALA A 651 -24.24 -4.71 -10.64
CA ALA A 651 -25.67 -4.89 -10.87
C ALA A 651 -26.07 -4.28 -12.23
N SER A 652 -27.01 -4.91 -12.92
CA SER A 652 -27.58 -4.37 -14.17
C SER A 652 -29.07 -4.70 -14.28
N ILE A 653 -29.84 -3.87 -14.99
CA ILE A 653 -31.29 -4.06 -15.16
C ILE A 653 -31.61 -4.22 -16.64
N SER A 654 -32.26 -5.33 -16.99
CA SER A 654 -32.72 -5.64 -18.34
C SER A 654 -34.23 -5.85 -18.35
N GLY A 655 -34.97 -4.85 -18.83
CA GLY A 655 -36.44 -4.83 -18.81
C GLY A 655 -37.01 -4.84 -17.38
N SER A 656 -37.40 -6.03 -16.91
CA SER A 656 -37.89 -6.28 -15.54
C SER A 656 -37.02 -7.27 -14.74
N ARG A 657 -35.85 -7.64 -15.26
CA ARG A 657 -34.87 -8.50 -14.58
C ARG A 657 -33.74 -7.65 -14.00
N LEU A 658 -33.38 -7.92 -12.76
CA LEU A 658 -32.18 -7.38 -12.10
C LEU A 658 -31.13 -8.49 -12.03
N ASP A 659 -30.00 -8.27 -12.69
CA ASP A 659 -28.88 -9.21 -12.73
C ASP A 659 -27.79 -8.72 -11.77
N LEU A 660 -27.56 -9.48 -10.69
CA LEU A 660 -26.50 -9.24 -9.70
C LEU A 660 -25.30 -10.17 -9.96
N LYS A 661 -24.09 -9.66 -9.72
CA LYS A 661 -22.87 -10.45 -9.61
C LYS A 661 -22.13 -10.15 -8.31
N GLY A 662 -21.55 -11.16 -7.69
CA GLY A 662 -20.83 -11.02 -6.43
C GLY A 662 -20.46 -12.35 -5.79
N ASP A 663 -19.99 -12.28 -4.54
CA ASP A 663 -19.34 -13.39 -3.84
C ASP A 663 -20.08 -13.74 -2.55
N LEU A 664 -19.97 -15.02 -2.15
CA LEU A 664 -20.54 -15.62 -0.96
C LEU A 664 -19.45 -16.38 -0.20
N SER A 665 -19.22 -16.03 1.06
CA SER A 665 -18.47 -16.86 2.01
C SER A 665 -19.34 -17.97 2.63
N GLU A 666 -20.65 -17.75 2.69
CA GLU A 666 -21.63 -18.64 3.31
C GLU A 666 -23.04 -18.45 2.72
N SER A 667 -24.03 -19.22 3.20
CA SER A 667 -25.43 -19.04 2.80
C SER A 667 -26.08 -17.87 3.54
N VAL A 668 -26.48 -16.83 2.82
CA VAL A 668 -26.92 -15.54 3.39
C VAL A 668 -28.34 -15.16 3.00
N ARG A 669 -29.00 -14.37 3.84
CA ARG A 669 -30.28 -13.72 3.50
C ARG A 669 -30.03 -12.51 2.59
N LEU A 670 -30.38 -12.64 1.32
CA LEU A 670 -30.40 -11.54 0.37
C LEU A 670 -31.59 -10.62 0.65
N SER A 671 -31.33 -9.32 0.72
CA SER A 671 -32.34 -8.26 0.83
C SER A 671 -32.05 -7.16 -0.19
N VAL A 672 -32.96 -6.87 -1.12
CA VAL A 672 -32.76 -5.92 -2.22
C VAL A 672 -33.85 -4.86 -2.21
N ILE A 673 -33.47 -3.60 -2.46
CA ILE A 673 -34.39 -2.48 -2.75
C ILE A 673 -34.01 -1.94 -4.13
N ALA A 674 -34.88 -2.19 -5.11
CA ALA A 674 -34.66 -1.90 -6.52
C ALA A 674 -35.83 -1.12 -7.15
N PRO A 675 -35.66 -0.56 -8.36
CA PRO A 675 -36.76 0.01 -9.13
C PRO A 675 -37.96 -0.90 -9.30
N SER A 676 -39.16 -0.32 -9.25
CA SER A 676 -40.43 -1.06 -9.18
C SER A 676 -40.93 -1.64 -10.49
N ASN A 677 -40.19 -1.48 -11.59
CA ASN A 677 -40.32 -2.28 -12.81
C ASN A 677 -39.64 -3.66 -12.68
N VAL A 678 -38.72 -3.85 -11.74
CA VAL A 678 -38.08 -5.15 -11.49
C VAL A 678 -39.12 -6.16 -10.96
N ARG A 679 -39.07 -7.39 -11.48
CA ARG A 679 -39.98 -8.51 -11.16
C ARG A 679 -39.24 -9.81 -10.85
N SER A 680 -37.96 -9.90 -11.17
CA SER A 680 -37.11 -11.07 -10.94
C SER A 680 -35.66 -10.65 -10.73
N VAL A 681 -34.94 -11.41 -9.90
CA VAL A 681 -33.52 -11.19 -9.60
C VAL A 681 -32.74 -12.44 -10.02
N THR A 682 -31.52 -12.26 -10.55
CA THR A 682 -30.54 -13.33 -10.69
C THR A 682 -29.30 -13.05 -9.84
N TRP A 683 -28.61 -14.09 -9.40
CA TRP A 683 -27.31 -14.03 -8.73
C TRP A 683 -26.29 -14.86 -9.51
N ASN A 684 -25.21 -14.24 -9.98
CA ASN A 684 -24.19 -14.85 -10.84
C ASN A 684 -24.75 -15.57 -12.09
N GLY A 685 -25.92 -15.11 -12.57
CA GLY A 685 -26.65 -15.67 -13.72
C GLY A 685 -27.82 -16.60 -13.34
N GLU A 686 -27.79 -17.20 -12.15
CA GLU A 686 -28.85 -18.11 -11.68
C GLU A 686 -30.05 -17.37 -11.11
N ARG A 687 -31.26 -17.90 -11.33
CA ARG A 687 -32.50 -17.26 -10.88
C ARG A 687 -32.66 -17.37 -9.36
N VAL A 688 -32.98 -16.26 -8.71
CA VAL A 688 -33.27 -16.20 -7.27
C VAL A 688 -34.78 -16.32 -7.03
N ASP A 689 -35.20 -17.28 -6.22
CA ASP A 689 -36.58 -17.42 -5.74
C ASP A 689 -36.90 -16.37 -4.68
N VAL A 690 -38.11 -15.80 -4.70
CA VAL A 690 -38.47 -14.62 -3.90
C VAL A 690 -39.46 -14.98 -2.80
N ASP A 691 -39.11 -14.70 -1.53
CA ASP A 691 -40.09 -14.69 -0.44
C ASP A 691 -40.96 -13.43 -0.59
N VAL A 692 -42.08 -13.56 -1.29
CA VAL A 692 -43.02 -12.45 -1.54
C VAL A 692 -43.55 -11.85 -0.23
N ARG A 693 -43.71 -12.66 0.84
CA ARG A 693 -44.22 -12.19 2.13
C ARG A 693 -43.19 -11.28 2.80
N THR A 694 -41.97 -11.74 2.99
CA THR A 694 -40.93 -10.95 3.66
C THR A 694 -40.37 -9.84 2.76
N SER A 695 -40.43 -9.98 1.44
CA SER A 695 -40.19 -8.86 0.49
C SER A 695 -41.11 -7.67 0.79
N SER A 696 -42.41 -7.94 1.00
CA SER A 696 -43.41 -6.91 1.31
C SER A 696 -43.23 -6.24 2.68
N GLN A 697 -42.42 -6.85 3.57
CA GLN A 697 -42.08 -6.30 4.89
C GLN A 697 -40.83 -5.40 4.84
N LEU A 698 -39.92 -5.62 3.88
CA LEU A 698 -38.76 -4.75 3.64
C LEU A 698 -39.23 -3.40 3.08
N THR A 699 -40.01 -3.43 1.99
CA THR A 699 -40.76 -2.28 1.47
C THR A 699 -41.88 -2.73 0.52
N PHE A 700 -43.01 -2.03 0.51
CA PHE A 700 -44.16 -2.37 -0.36
C PHE A 700 -43.90 -2.25 -1.87
N ARG A 701 -42.83 -1.56 -2.30
CA ARG A 701 -42.52 -1.27 -3.72
C ARG A 701 -41.03 -1.50 -3.99
N GLY A 702 -40.72 -2.50 -4.82
CA GLY A 702 -39.35 -2.78 -5.27
C GLY A 702 -38.47 -3.59 -4.31
N GLY A 703 -39.03 -4.06 -3.20
CA GLY A 703 -38.35 -4.95 -2.26
C GLY A 703 -38.31 -6.39 -2.78
N PHE A 704 -37.16 -7.06 -2.60
CA PHE A 704 -37.00 -8.51 -2.78
C PHE A 704 -36.21 -9.08 -1.60
N VAL A 705 -36.68 -10.20 -1.04
CA VAL A 705 -35.96 -10.96 0.00
C VAL A 705 -35.87 -12.42 -0.41
N SER A 706 -34.72 -13.04 -0.16
CA SER A 706 -34.43 -14.45 -0.46
C SER A 706 -33.32 -15.00 0.44
N THR A 707 -32.98 -16.28 0.29
CA THR A 707 -31.77 -16.88 0.82
C THR A 707 -30.89 -17.33 -0.34
N LEU A 708 -29.73 -16.70 -0.51
CA LEU A 708 -28.69 -17.22 -1.39
C LEU A 708 -28.00 -18.38 -0.68
N LYS A 709 -27.90 -19.51 -1.37
CA LYS A 709 -27.24 -20.71 -0.85
C LYS A 709 -25.84 -20.79 -1.42
N ALA A 710 -24.84 -20.75 -0.56
CA ALA A 710 -23.49 -21.08 -0.96
C ALA A 710 -23.35 -22.61 -1.08
N THR A 711 -22.70 -23.10 -2.15
CA THR A 711 -22.34 -24.52 -2.27
C THR A 711 -21.03 -24.78 -1.54
N THR A 712 -21.11 -25.08 -0.24
CA THR A 712 -19.95 -25.41 0.59
C THR A 712 -19.18 -26.58 -0.03
N ARG A 713 -17.94 -26.31 -0.50
CA ARG A 713 -17.04 -27.32 -1.06
C ARG A 713 -15.72 -27.35 -0.28
N GLU A 714 -15.33 -28.55 0.14
CA GLU A 714 -14.01 -28.83 0.70
C GLU A 714 -12.95 -28.71 -0.42
N ILE A 715 -12.22 -27.59 -0.46
CA ILE A 715 -11.10 -27.40 -1.40
C ILE A 715 -9.90 -28.21 -0.91
N LYS A 716 -9.58 -29.30 -1.60
CA LYS A 716 -8.52 -30.25 -1.21
C LYS A 716 -7.15 -29.79 -1.67
N ILE A 717 -6.30 -29.44 -0.72
CA ILE A 717 -4.92 -29.02 -0.96
C ILE A 717 -3.98 -30.24 -0.95
N PRO A 718 -3.12 -30.42 -1.98
CA PRO A 718 -2.13 -31.48 -1.99
C PRO A 718 -0.98 -31.18 -1.01
N LYS A 719 -0.51 -32.19 -0.29
CA LYS A 719 0.77 -32.10 0.42
C LYS A 719 1.93 -32.03 -0.57
N LEU A 720 2.87 -31.12 -0.32
CA LEU A 720 4.15 -31.09 -1.03
C LEU A 720 5.01 -32.30 -0.62
N GLY A 721 5.95 -32.69 -1.48
CA GLY A 721 6.74 -33.91 -1.31
C GLY A 721 7.23 -34.45 -2.66
N LYS A 722 7.80 -35.67 -2.68
CA LYS A 722 8.44 -36.27 -3.88
C LYS A 722 9.55 -35.40 -4.50
N TRP A 723 10.18 -34.56 -3.69
CA TRP A 723 11.18 -33.58 -4.10
C TRP A 723 12.37 -34.23 -4.83
N LYS A 724 12.76 -33.59 -5.94
CA LYS A 724 13.96 -33.85 -6.72
C LYS A 724 15.04 -32.85 -6.34
N PHE A 725 16.27 -33.32 -6.18
CA PHE A 725 17.40 -32.53 -5.71
C PHE A 725 18.57 -32.56 -6.70
N SER A 726 19.14 -31.38 -6.94
CA SER A 726 20.45 -31.18 -7.55
C SER A 726 21.28 -30.17 -6.74
N ASP A 727 22.59 -30.30 -6.82
CA ASP A 727 23.55 -29.29 -6.33
C ASP A 727 23.54 -28.08 -7.28
N SER A 728 23.49 -26.87 -6.70
CA SER A 728 23.42 -25.58 -7.38
C SER A 728 24.62 -24.67 -7.05
N LEU A 729 25.70 -25.24 -6.51
CA LEU A 729 27.00 -24.57 -6.36
C LEU A 729 28.14 -25.42 -6.98
N PRO A 730 28.06 -25.82 -8.27
CA PRO A 730 29.17 -26.53 -8.94
C PRO A 730 30.48 -25.72 -8.98
N GLU A 731 30.42 -24.40 -8.75
CA GLU A 731 31.55 -23.47 -8.69
C GLU A 731 32.66 -23.94 -7.75
N ILE A 732 32.34 -24.49 -6.57
CA ILE A 732 33.32 -24.92 -5.56
C ILE A 732 33.92 -26.31 -5.84
N ARG A 733 33.59 -26.93 -6.99
CA ARG A 733 34.10 -28.27 -7.35
C ARG A 733 35.44 -28.18 -8.07
N ALA A 734 36.34 -29.11 -7.75
CA ALA A 734 37.60 -29.26 -8.48
C ALA A 734 37.34 -29.47 -9.98
N GLY A 735 38.01 -28.68 -10.82
CA GLY A 735 37.83 -28.71 -12.28
C GLY A 735 36.62 -27.94 -12.83
N PHE A 736 35.90 -27.18 -12.01
CA PHE A 736 34.93 -26.19 -12.52
C PHE A 736 35.65 -25.13 -13.36
N SER A 737 35.05 -24.74 -14.50
CA SER A 737 35.59 -23.70 -15.38
C SER A 737 34.65 -22.50 -15.47
N ASP A 738 35.15 -21.37 -15.01
CA ASP A 738 34.55 -20.03 -15.04
C ASP A 738 35.06 -19.20 -16.23
N GLN A 739 35.71 -19.82 -17.22
CA GLN A 739 36.22 -19.14 -18.43
C GLN A 739 35.15 -18.35 -19.20
N LYS A 740 33.86 -18.71 -19.03
CA LYS A 740 32.69 -18.03 -19.62
C LYS A 740 32.08 -16.92 -18.75
N TRP A 741 32.55 -16.74 -17.51
CA TRP A 741 32.11 -15.66 -16.63
C TRP A 741 32.70 -14.33 -17.08
N VAL A 742 32.06 -13.24 -16.67
CA VAL A 742 32.59 -11.88 -16.90
C VAL A 742 33.85 -11.71 -16.05
N VAL A 743 34.92 -11.21 -16.65
CA VAL A 743 36.14 -10.81 -15.91
C VAL A 743 35.84 -9.49 -15.20
N ALA A 744 36.16 -9.43 -13.91
CA ALA A 744 35.94 -8.25 -13.08
C ALA A 744 37.23 -7.42 -12.98
N ASP A 745 37.53 -6.68 -14.05
CA ASP A 745 38.74 -5.87 -14.22
C ASP A 745 38.48 -4.35 -14.31
N HIS A 746 37.24 -3.90 -14.13
CA HIS A 746 36.91 -2.47 -14.12
C HIS A 746 37.69 -1.74 -13.01
N THR A 747 38.40 -0.66 -13.35
CA THR A 747 39.15 0.19 -12.40
C THR A 747 38.47 1.54 -12.12
N SER A 748 37.22 1.67 -12.56
CA SER A 748 36.40 2.89 -12.45
C SER A 748 34.93 2.52 -12.35
N THR A 749 34.15 3.34 -11.64
CA THR A 749 32.69 3.21 -11.52
C THR A 749 32.07 4.57 -11.26
N ASN A 750 30.84 4.76 -11.80
CA ASN A 750 29.98 5.91 -11.53
C ASN A 750 29.29 5.82 -10.16
N ILE A 751 29.32 4.65 -9.51
CA ILE A 751 28.91 4.50 -8.12
C ILE A 751 29.84 5.38 -7.26
N PRO A 752 29.31 6.31 -6.44
CA PRO A 752 30.14 7.30 -5.73
C PRO A 752 31.03 6.64 -4.67
N TYR A 753 30.58 5.51 -4.14
CA TYR A 753 31.23 4.73 -3.10
C TYR A 753 32.45 3.96 -3.65
N LYS A 754 33.65 4.32 -3.20
CA LYS A 754 34.90 3.66 -3.64
C LYS A 754 35.24 2.44 -2.78
N PRO A 755 36.07 1.51 -3.29
CA PRO A 755 36.61 0.40 -2.50
C PRO A 755 37.41 0.92 -1.30
N TYR A 756 37.35 0.21 -0.17
CA TYR A 756 38.11 0.54 1.03
C TYR A 756 39.58 0.11 0.94
N TYR A 757 39.84 -1.07 0.37
CA TYR A 757 41.18 -1.63 0.21
C TYR A 757 41.23 -2.70 -0.90
N GLY A 758 42.44 -2.98 -1.39
CA GLY A 758 42.70 -3.90 -2.51
C GLY A 758 43.59 -3.24 -3.55
N ASP A 759 43.50 -3.70 -4.80
CA ASP A 759 44.31 -3.20 -5.93
C ASP A 759 43.61 -2.15 -6.82
N GLY A 760 42.38 -1.77 -6.47
CA GLY A 760 41.59 -0.76 -7.20
C GLY A 760 40.61 -1.31 -8.24
N ARG A 761 40.54 -2.64 -8.44
CA ARG A 761 39.43 -3.26 -9.16
C ARG A 761 38.10 -3.07 -8.43
N ILE A 762 37.05 -2.79 -9.18
CA ILE A 762 35.67 -2.65 -8.70
C ILE A 762 34.97 -4.01 -8.76
N LEU A 763 34.42 -4.47 -7.64
CA LEU A 763 33.69 -5.74 -7.53
C LEU A 763 32.23 -5.48 -7.11
N TYR A 764 31.54 -4.60 -7.86
CA TYR A 764 30.13 -4.26 -7.64
C TYR A 764 29.26 -4.84 -8.75
N GLY A 765 28.18 -5.54 -8.42
CA GLY A 765 27.41 -6.32 -9.40
C GLY A 765 26.81 -5.47 -10.53
N CYS A 766 26.32 -4.27 -10.22
CA CYS A 766 25.70 -3.38 -11.21
C CYS A 766 26.65 -2.92 -12.32
N ASP A 767 27.92 -2.64 -12.02
CA ASP A 767 28.93 -2.27 -13.02
C ASP A 767 29.18 -3.39 -14.06
N TYR A 768 28.75 -4.62 -13.79
CA TYR A 768 28.83 -5.77 -14.69
C TYR A 768 27.45 -6.28 -15.17
N GLY A 769 26.38 -5.50 -14.99
CA GLY A 769 25.03 -5.85 -15.44
C GLY A 769 24.19 -6.68 -14.47
N PHE A 770 24.61 -6.83 -13.21
CA PHE A 770 24.04 -7.75 -12.23
C PHE A 770 23.57 -7.02 -10.95
N CYS A 771 22.38 -6.42 -10.97
CA CYS A 771 21.83 -5.63 -9.85
C CYS A 771 20.82 -6.37 -8.97
N GLU A 772 20.50 -7.64 -9.27
CA GLU A 772 19.33 -8.34 -8.72
C GLU A 772 19.68 -9.72 -8.16
N ASN A 773 19.07 -10.03 -7.02
CA ASN A 773 19.21 -11.32 -6.33
C ASN A 773 20.70 -11.72 -6.12
N ILE A 774 20.99 -13.01 -5.90
CA ILE A 774 22.33 -13.46 -5.51
C ILE A 774 23.34 -13.26 -6.64
N VAL A 775 24.53 -12.73 -6.33
CA VAL A 775 25.66 -12.59 -7.26
C VAL A 775 26.84 -13.43 -6.75
N LEU A 776 27.56 -14.09 -7.66
CA LEU A 776 28.73 -14.90 -7.33
C LEU A 776 30.01 -14.21 -7.82
N TRP A 777 31.04 -14.24 -6.96
CA TRP A 777 32.37 -13.70 -7.23
C TRP A 777 33.42 -14.80 -7.11
N ARG A 778 34.43 -14.79 -7.97
CA ARG A 778 35.53 -15.77 -7.99
C ARG A 778 36.88 -15.08 -8.14
N GLY A 779 37.67 -15.09 -7.07
CA GLY A 779 39.01 -14.48 -7.01
C GLY A 779 40.10 -15.52 -7.15
N HIS A 780 40.81 -15.50 -8.28
CA HIS A 780 41.95 -16.37 -8.58
C HIS A 780 43.23 -15.79 -7.98
N PHE A 781 44.09 -16.64 -7.43
CA PHE A 781 45.42 -16.24 -6.96
C PHE A 781 46.41 -17.41 -7.02
N ASN A 782 47.69 -17.09 -7.28
CA ASN A 782 48.76 -18.07 -7.37
C ASN A 782 49.57 -18.09 -6.05
N ALA A 783 49.36 -19.11 -5.24
CA ALA A 783 49.80 -19.16 -3.85
C ALA A 783 51.17 -19.82 -3.65
N THR A 784 51.99 -19.25 -2.76
CA THR A 784 53.28 -19.84 -2.32
C THR A 784 53.09 -20.90 -1.23
N GLY A 785 51.92 -20.97 -0.60
CA GLY A 785 51.65 -21.79 0.58
C GLY A 785 51.98 -21.09 1.90
N ASP A 786 52.25 -19.78 1.86
CA ASP A 786 52.52 -18.94 3.05
C ASP A 786 51.28 -18.13 3.48
N GLU A 787 50.29 -18.03 2.58
CA GLU A 787 48.98 -17.41 2.74
C GLU A 787 48.12 -18.12 3.80
N LYS A 788 47.48 -17.36 4.69
CA LYS A 788 46.69 -17.90 5.82
C LYS A 788 45.31 -17.30 5.94
N SER A 789 45.01 -16.19 5.27
CA SER A 789 43.68 -15.59 5.32
C SER A 789 43.43 -14.60 4.19
N VAL A 790 42.15 -14.39 3.89
CA VAL A 790 41.65 -13.23 3.14
C VAL A 790 40.83 -12.32 4.07
N ASN A 791 41.10 -11.03 4.00
CA ASN A 791 40.22 -9.98 4.49
C ASN A 791 39.27 -9.58 3.34
N LEU A 792 37.97 -9.56 3.61
CA LEU A 792 36.93 -9.12 2.66
C LEU A 792 36.00 -8.13 3.34
N SER A 793 35.76 -6.97 2.73
CA SER A 793 34.59 -6.16 3.04
C SER A 793 33.47 -6.40 2.03
N ILE A 794 32.30 -6.81 2.52
CA ILE A 794 31.19 -7.31 1.69
C ILE A 794 29.93 -6.51 1.99
N ASN A 795 29.42 -5.83 0.97
CA ASN A 795 28.29 -4.92 1.08
C ASN A 795 27.03 -5.53 0.46
N GLY A 796 25.94 -5.56 1.25
CA GLY A 796 24.59 -5.91 0.80
C GLY A 796 23.57 -4.77 0.92
N GLY A 797 24.05 -3.57 1.24
CA GLY A 797 23.28 -2.39 1.62
C GLY A 797 24.19 -1.23 2.01
N GLU A 798 23.73 0.00 1.78
CA GLU A 798 24.24 1.16 2.53
C GLU A 798 23.03 1.94 3.04
N GLY A 799 22.94 2.11 4.35
CA GLY A 799 22.04 3.07 4.95
C GLY A 799 22.57 4.47 4.71
N ALA A 800 21.70 5.38 4.26
CA ALA A 800 21.97 6.80 4.39
C ALA A 800 22.25 7.11 5.88
N LEU A 801 23.32 7.89 6.15
CA LEU A 801 23.95 8.03 7.47
C LEU A 801 22.96 8.07 8.64
N SER A 802 23.30 7.36 9.71
CA SER A 802 22.70 7.56 11.03
C SER A 802 23.01 8.98 11.55
N ILE A 803 22.17 9.95 11.19
CA ILE A 803 22.15 11.28 11.80
C ILE A 803 21.17 11.21 12.96
N VAL A 804 21.73 11.28 14.17
CA VAL A 804 21.05 11.00 15.43
C VAL A 804 19.92 12.01 15.70
N HIS A 805 18.67 11.56 15.56
CA HIS A 805 17.49 12.20 16.15
C HIS A 805 16.59 11.12 16.76
N GLU A 806 16.04 11.38 17.95
CA GLU A 806 15.37 10.36 18.80
C GLU A 806 14.05 9.80 18.22
N ASP A 807 13.59 10.33 17.08
CA ASP A 807 12.30 10.07 16.44
C ASP A 807 12.40 9.42 15.04
N SER A 808 13.61 9.14 14.51
CA SER A 808 13.84 8.83 13.09
C SER A 808 14.09 7.33 12.80
N PHE A 809 13.05 6.50 12.92
CA PHE A 809 13.09 5.03 12.74
C PHE A 809 13.30 4.50 11.31
N LEU A 810 13.75 5.34 10.36
CA LEU A 810 13.76 5.03 8.92
C LEU A 810 15.08 4.44 8.38
N SER A 811 16.10 4.19 9.21
CA SER A 811 17.31 3.47 8.79
C SER A 811 16.95 2.03 8.36
N GLY A 812 17.18 1.68 7.10
CA GLY A 812 16.61 0.46 6.51
C GLY A 812 17.28 -0.82 6.97
N SER A 813 16.52 -1.71 7.62
CA SER A 813 16.92 -3.06 8.01
C SER A 813 17.76 -3.77 6.94
N LEU A 814 18.84 -4.45 7.35
CA LEU A 814 19.70 -5.18 6.43
C LEU A 814 19.86 -6.64 6.83
N ALA A 815 19.51 -7.47 5.85
CA ALA A 815 19.31 -8.90 5.99
C ALA A 815 20.08 -9.68 4.92
N PHE A 816 21.19 -9.12 4.41
CA PHE A 816 22.08 -9.80 3.47
C PHE A 816 22.93 -10.88 4.15
N ALA A 817 23.67 -11.66 3.36
CA ALA A 817 24.78 -12.48 3.83
C ALA A 817 25.75 -12.77 2.68
N ALA A 818 26.93 -13.29 3.00
CA ALA A 818 27.82 -13.88 2.00
C ALA A 818 28.60 -15.08 2.55
N SER A 819 28.49 -16.23 1.88
CA SER A 819 29.24 -17.45 2.22
C SER A 819 30.51 -17.54 1.36
N VAL A 820 31.62 -17.95 1.96
CA VAL A 820 32.94 -17.93 1.33
C VAL A 820 33.60 -19.31 1.37
N TRP A 821 34.15 -19.74 0.23
CA TRP A 821 34.91 -20.98 0.07
C TRP A 821 36.30 -20.69 -0.52
N LEU A 822 37.33 -21.39 -0.05
CA LEU A 822 38.61 -21.52 -0.76
C LEU A 822 38.63 -22.86 -1.46
N ASN A 823 38.72 -22.84 -2.79
CA ASN A 823 38.61 -24.01 -3.66
C ASN A 823 37.29 -24.78 -3.39
N HIS A 824 37.35 -25.86 -2.62
CA HIS A 824 36.22 -26.72 -2.23
C HIS A 824 35.91 -26.68 -0.72
N VAL A 825 36.68 -25.90 0.05
CA VAL A 825 36.60 -25.85 1.51
C VAL A 825 35.86 -24.59 1.93
N PHE A 826 34.76 -24.77 2.68
CA PHE A 826 34.02 -23.67 3.31
C PHE A 826 34.91 -22.98 4.35
N LEU A 827 34.97 -21.65 4.33
CA LEU A 827 35.73 -20.86 5.30
C LEU A 827 34.83 -20.38 6.43
N ASN A 828 33.81 -19.58 6.09
CA ASN A 828 32.78 -19.09 7.00
C ASN A 828 31.65 -18.43 6.18
N THR A 829 30.55 -18.06 6.85
CA THR A 829 29.56 -17.10 6.33
C THR A 829 29.62 -15.80 7.10
N SER A 830 29.60 -14.70 6.34
CA SER A 830 29.39 -13.35 6.86
C SER A 830 27.90 -13.01 6.84
N TYR A 831 27.42 -12.34 7.88
CA TYR A 831 26.00 -12.06 8.12
C TYR A 831 25.75 -10.57 8.24
N GLY A 832 24.85 -10.04 7.39
CA GLY A 832 24.09 -8.85 7.75
C GLY A 832 23.17 -9.17 8.93
N ASN A 833 22.97 -8.19 9.80
CA ASN A 833 22.15 -8.32 11.00
C ASN A 833 21.11 -7.19 11.04
N SER A 834 19.94 -7.49 11.61
CA SER A 834 18.96 -6.49 11.98
C SER A 834 18.05 -7.00 13.09
N THR A 835 17.63 -6.09 13.96
CA THR A 835 16.67 -6.33 15.05
C THR A 835 15.57 -5.30 14.93
N ASN A 836 14.65 -5.47 13.98
CA ASN A 836 13.55 -4.53 13.69
C ASN A 836 14.03 -3.07 13.55
N ASN A 837 14.87 -2.79 12.53
CA ASN A 837 15.58 -1.52 12.30
C ASN A 837 16.58 -1.05 13.40
N GLN A 838 16.74 -1.73 14.55
CA GLN A 838 17.53 -1.19 15.68
C GLN A 838 19.03 -1.55 15.69
N ASN A 839 19.46 -2.61 15.01
CA ASN A 839 20.85 -3.12 15.05
C ASN A 839 21.33 -3.54 13.65
N ILE A 840 21.50 -2.57 12.76
CA ILE A 840 21.69 -2.80 11.32
C ILE A 840 23.19 -3.02 11.02
N LEU A 841 23.54 -4.14 10.38
CA LEU A 841 24.86 -4.36 9.78
C LEU A 841 24.71 -4.45 8.25
N GLU A 842 25.26 -3.44 7.58
CA GLU A 842 25.01 -3.11 6.17
C GLU A 842 26.09 -3.68 5.25
N GLU A 843 27.29 -3.65 5.79
CA GLU A 843 28.53 -4.16 5.25
C GLU A 843 29.33 -4.76 6.41
N THR A 844 30.03 -5.83 6.13
CA THR A 844 30.96 -6.49 7.05
C THR A 844 32.39 -6.30 6.55
N ASP A 845 33.38 -6.39 7.44
CA ASP A 845 34.82 -6.38 7.11
C ASP A 845 35.49 -7.55 7.84
N ASP A 846 35.36 -8.74 7.26
CA ASP A 846 35.63 -10.02 7.91
C ASP A 846 36.95 -10.64 7.44
N ARG A 847 37.68 -11.25 8.39
CA ARG A 847 38.91 -12.02 8.12
C ARG A 847 38.65 -13.51 8.09
N PHE A 848 38.57 -14.08 6.90
CA PHE A 848 38.39 -15.51 6.65
C PHE A 848 39.75 -16.21 6.72
N THR A 849 39.93 -17.08 7.71
CA THR A 849 41.18 -17.85 7.90
C THR A 849 41.13 -19.15 7.09
N PHE A 850 42.23 -19.49 6.42
CA PHE A 850 42.37 -20.71 5.62
C PHE A 850 42.71 -21.90 6.53
N PRO A 851 41.85 -22.93 6.63
CA PRO A 851 42.16 -24.10 7.45
C PRO A 851 43.22 -24.99 6.78
N PRO A 852 43.95 -25.82 7.55
CA PRO A 852 45.00 -26.69 7.01
C PRO A 852 44.52 -27.58 5.87
N GLY A 853 45.16 -27.47 4.70
CA GLY A 853 44.84 -28.26 3.51
C GLY A 853 43.81 -27.65 2.55
N ALA A 854 43.22 -26.48 2.86
CA ALA A 854 42.35 -25.76 1.91
C ALA A 854 43.12 -25.10 0.75
N LEU A 855 44.37 -24.71 1.02
CA LEU A 855 45.26 -24.01 0.10
C LEU A 855 46.19 -24.99 -0.64
N PHE A 856 46.30 -24.85 -1.95
CA PHE A 856 47.27 -25.56 -2.79
C PHE A 856 48.46 -24.65 -3.10
N ARG A 857 49.62 -25.22 -3.46
CA ARG A 857 50.68 -24.45 -4.14
C ARG A 857 50.37 -24.34 -5.62
N GLY A 858 50.38 -23.11 -6.15
CA GLY A 858 49.89 -22.83 -7.50
C GLY A 858 48.54 -22.12 -7.48
N ASP A 859 47.73 -22.38 -8.49
CA ASP A 859 46.42 -21.76 -8.69
C ASP A 859 45.40 -22.15 -7.61
N ASN A 860 44.69 -21.15 -7.08
CA ASN A 860 43.63 -21.27 -6.07
C ASN A 860 42.51 -20.28 -6.39
N VAL A 861 41.26 -20.67 -6.11
CA VAL A 861 40.09 -19.81 -6.35
C VAL A 861 39.26 -19.63 -5.09
N LEU A 862 39.13 -18.39 -4.64
CA LEU A 862 38.18 -17.98 -3.62
C LEU A 862 36.80 -17.78 -4.27
N THR A 863 35.76 -18.47 -3.79
CA THR A 863 34.38 -18.31 -4.28
C THR A 863 33.52 -17.66 -3.21
N ILE A 864 32.79 -16.61 -3.56
CA ILE A 864 31.87 -15.88 -2.69
C ILE A 864 30.46 -15.97 -3.29
N VAL A 865 29.48 -16.38 -2.50
CA VAL A 865 28.04 -16.32 -2.83
C VAL A 865 27.45 -15.19 -2.00
N GLN A 866 27.06 -14.07 -2.63
CA GLN A 866 26.62 -12.85 -1.95
C GLN A 866 25.14 -12.57 -2.23
N ASP A 867 24.33 -12.43 -1.17
CA ASP A 867 22.92 -12.07 -1.31
C ASP A 867 22.74 -10.58 -1.60
N ASN A 868 21.83 -10.24 -2.50
CA ASN A 868 21.36 -8.88 -2.71
C ASN A 868 19.89 -8.81 -2.27
N MET A 869 19.61 -7.87 -1.37
CA MET A 869 18.27 -7.66 -0.81
C MET A 869 17.47 -6.59 -1.58
N GLY A 870 18.02 -6.05 -2.67
CA GLY A 870 17.49 -4.90 -3.41
C GLY A 870 18.38 -3.67 -3.20
N LEU A 871 18.38 -2.73 -4.15
CA LEU A 871 19.10 -1.45 -4.06
C LEU A 871 18.39 -0.49 -3.10
N ASN A 872 19.12 0.52 -2.60
CA ASN A 872 18.61 1.50 -1.64
C ASN A 872 17.57 2.45 -2.27
N GLU A 873 16.69 3.02 -1.45
CA GLU A 873 15.91 4.23 -1.78
C GLU A 873 16.82 5.47 -1.94
N SER A 874 16.31 6.54 -2.55
CA SER A 874 17.02 7.80 -2.77
C SER A 874 16.54 8.87 -1.79
N ARG A 875 17.41 9.31 -0.87
CA ARG A 875 17.06 10.21 0.24
C ARG A 875 17.96 11.44 0.31
N GLY A 876 18.18 12.07 -0.84
CA GLY A 876 19.23 13.04 -1.04
C GLY A 876 20.51 12.36 -1.57
N GLY A 877 21.01 12.85 -2.70
CA GLY A 877 22.14 12.26 -3.42
C GLY A 877 21.92 10.83 -3.96
N ASP A 878 23.03 10.26 -4.44
CA ASP A 878 23.11 8.98 -5.16
C ASP A 878 22.97 7.73 -4.27
N SER A 879 22.19 7.75 -3.18
CA SER A 879 22.09 6.59 -2.28
C SER A 879 21.56 5.34 -2.99
N SER A 880 20.70 5.47 -4.01
CA SER A 880 20.25 4.35 -4.86
C SER A 880 21.32 3.76 -5.78
N LYS A 881 22.47 4.43 -5.95
CA LYS A 881 23.69 3.84 -6.56
C LYS A 881 24.50 3.00 -5.57
N GLY A 882 24.04 2.82 -4.32
CA GLY A 882 24.76 2.07 -3.28
C GLY A 882 25.24 0.69 -3.76
N PRO A 883 26.52 0.34 -3.53
CA PRO A 883 27.15 -0.83 -4.12
C PRO A 883 26.53 -2.15 -3.63
N ARG A 884 26.76 -3.24 -4.36
CA ARG A 884 26.41 -4.61 -3.95
C ARG A 884 27.51 -5.55 -4.43
N GLY A 885 28.16 -6.27 -3.51
CA GLY A 885 29.33 -7.08 -3.82
C GLY A 885 30.47 -6.85 -2.82
N VAL A 886 31.70 -6.79 -3.31
CA VAL A 886 32.92 -6.71 -2.49
C VAL A 886 33.55 -5.33 -2.62
N ARG A 887 33.75 -4.63 -1.50
CA ARG A 887 34.37 -3.30 -1.44
C ARG A 887 35.78 -3.30 -0.86
N GLY A 888 36.18 -4.37 -0.20
CA GLY A 888 37.53 -4.59 0.29
C GLY A 888 37.95 -6.02 -0.03
N PHE A 889 39.15 -6.22 -0.57
CA PHE A 889 39.74 -7.56 -0.65
C PHE A 889 41.26 -7.52 -0.50
N GLN A 890 41.81 -8.37 0.38
CA GLN A 890 43.25 -8.47 0.60
C GLN A 890 43.63 -9.85 1.15
N LEU A 891 44.65 -10.48 0.56
CA LEU A 891 45.32 -11.65 1.15
C LEU A 891 46.35 -11.17 2.19
N ASP A 892 46.62 -11.96 3.23
CA ASP A 892 47.64 -11.60 4.23
C ASP A 892 49.09 -11.67 3.70
N THR A 893 49.29 -12.37 2.59
CA THR A 893 50.45 -12.25 1.69
C THR A 893 50.03 -12.65 0.26
N GLY A 894 50.79 -12.21 -0.75
CA GLY A 894 50.41 -12.41 -2.16
C GLY A 894 49.34 -11.43 -2.66
N ASN A 895 48.85 -11.64 -3.89
CA ASN A 895 47.84 -10.80 -4.54
C ASN A 895 46.90 -11.67 -5.41
N PHE A 896 45.66 -11.21 -5.62
CA PHE A 896 44.74 -11.82 -6.59
C PHE A 896 45.20 -11.54 -8.02
N THR A 897 45.25 -12.57 -8.86
CA THR A 897 45.61 -12.46 -10.28
C THR A 897 44.41 -11.97 -11.09
N GLU A 898 43.26 -12.60 -10.95
CA GLU A 898 42.04 -12.32 -11.71
C GLU A 898 40.82 -12.39 -10.79
N TRP A 899 39.81 -11.53 -11.03
CA TRP A 899 38.47 -11.70 -10.47
C TRP A 899 37.48 -11.99 -11.58
N ARG A 900 36.46 -12.79 -11.29
CA ARG A 900 35.34 -13.10 -12.19
C ARG A 900 34.01 -12.94 -11.45
N VAL A 901 32.97 -12.57 -12.18
CA VAL A 901 31.63 -12.29 -11.65
C VAL A 901 30.53 -12.94 -12.50
N GLN A 902 29.49 -13.41 -11.83
CA GLN A 902 28.32 -14.00 -12.47
C GLN A 902 27.05 -13.73 -11.65
N GLY A 903 26.20 -12.83 -12.14
CA GLY A 903 24.78 -12.76 -11.79
C GLY A 903 23.92 -13.57 -12.76
N LYS A 904 22.68 -13.14 -12.98
CA LYS A 904 21.72 -13.77 -13.92
C LYS A 904 22.25 -13.82 -15.37
N VAL A 905 21.72 -14.76 -16.16
CA VAL A 905 22.13 -14.92 -17.57
C VAL A 905 21.83 -13.63 -18.36
N GLY A 906 22.85 -13.09 -19.03
CA GLY A 906 22.73 -11.92 -19.91
C GLY A 906 22.67 -10.56 -19.22
N GLY A 907 22.70 -10.49 -17.88
CA GLY A 907 22.61 -9.23 -17.13
C GLY A 907 21.31 -8.46 -17.40
N TYR A 908 21.27 -7.16 -17.11
CA TYR A 908 20.09 -6.32 -17.40
C TYR A 908 19.89 -6.03 -18.91
N THR A 909 20.87 -6.28 -19.79
CA THR A 909 20.74 -6.05 -21.24
C THR A 909 20.14 -7.26 -21.98
N ASN A 910 20.68 -8.46 -21.76
CA ASN A 910 20.41 -9.65 -22.56
C ASN A 910 19.72 -10.80 -21.77
N PHE A 911 19.05 -10.48 -20.66
CA PHE A 911 18.23 -11.45 -19.91
C PHE A 911 17.20 -12.16 -20.81
N PRO A 912 17.09 -13.51 -20.79
CA PRO A 912 16.22 -14.23 -21.71
C PRO A 912 14.75 -14.32 -21.26
N ASP A 913 14.42 -14.24 -19.97
CA ASP A 913 13.01 -14.24 -19.53
C ASP A 913 12.38 -12.84 -19.71
N LYS A 914 11.79 -12.59 -20.88
CA LYS A 914 11.10 -11.33 -21.19
C LYS A 914 9.69 -11.22 -20.60
N VAL A 915 9.13 -12.30 -20.07
CA VAL A 915 7.80 -12.28 -19.44
C VAL A 915 7.91 -11.85 -17.99
N ARG A 916 8.74 -12.53 -17.20
CA ARG A 916 8.97 -12.27 -15.77
C ARG A 916 10.00 -11.15 -15.54
N GLY A 917 10.82 -10.83 -16.53
CA GLY A 917 11.66 -9.63 -16.53
C GLY A 917 12.90 -9.70 -15.61
N ILE A 918 13.60 -8.57 -15.50
CA ILE A 918 14.93 -8.51 -14.88
C ILE A 918 15.00 -8.86 -13.40
N MET A 919 13.89 -8.72 -12.65
CA MET A 919 13.84 -8.91 -11.20
C MET A 919 13.66 -10.37 -10.78
N ASN A 920 13.24 -11.26 -11.68
CA ASN A 920 12.79 -12.61 -11.33
C ASN A 920 13.93 -13.56 -10.90
N GLU A 921 15.18 -13.29 -11.27
CA GLU A 921 16.29 -14.23 -11.13
C GLU A 921 17.59 -13.55 -10.68
N GLY A 922 18.45 -14.34 -10.04
CA GLY A 922 19.85 -14.06 -9.76
C GLY A 922 20.81 -15.00 -10.47
N GLY A 923 22.01 -15.09 -9.88
CA GLY A 923 23.15 -15.81 -10.40
C GLY A 923 23.32 -17.23 -9.89
N LEU A 924 22.44 -17.82 -9.07
CA LEU A 924 22.64 -19.22 -8.64
C LEU A 924 22.62 -20.16 -9.84
N PHE A 925 23.46 -21.20 -9.84
CA PHE A 925 23.61 -22.08 -11.02
C PHE A 925 22.26 -22.61 -11.54
N GLY A 926 21.35 -23.04 -10.65
CA GLY A 926 20.01 -23.49 -11.02
C GLY A 926 19.14 -22.42 -11.70
N GLU A 927 19.19 -21.17 -11.25
CA GLU A 927 18.53 -20.05 -11.93
C GLU A 927 19.12 -19.84 -13.33
N ARG A 928 20.46 -19.85 -13.43
CA ARG A 928 21.18 -19.70 -14.71
C ARG A 928 20.88 -20.85 -15.69
N GLN A 929 20.55 -22.05 -15.20
CA GLN A 929 20.10 -23.18 -16.03
C GLN A 929 18.58 -23.21 -16.28
N GLY A 930 17.79 -22.37 -15.60
CA GLY A 930 16.33 -22.35 -15.73
C GLY A 930 15.59 -23.45 -14.93
N TRP A 931 16.21 -24.01 -13.89
CA TRP A 931 15.66 -25.12 -13.10
C TRP A 931 14.37 -24.78 -12.33
N HIS A 932 14.06 -23.49 -12.16
CA HIS A 932 12.82 -22.97 -11.60
C HIS A 932 11.62 -23.03 -12.56
N LEU A 933 11.87 -23.17 -13.86
CA LEU A 933 10.84 -23.07 -14.89
C LEU A 933 10.01 -24.36 -15.03
N PRO A 934 8.70 -24.25 -15.32
CA PRO A 934 7.87 -25.40 -15.64
C PRO A 934 8.44 -26.22 -16.79
N GLY A 935 8.37 -27.55 -16.69
CA GLY A 935 8.79 -28.46 -17.76
C GLY A 935 10.27 -28.81 -17.82
N PHE A 936 11.13 -28.23 -16.98
CA PHE A 936 12.54 -28.66 -16.86
C PHE A 936 12.64 -30.14 -16.47
N ASP A 937 13.49 -30.92 -17.16
CA ASP A 937 13.61 -32.36 -16.89
C ASP A 937 14.47 -32.66 -15.65
N THR A 938 13.79 -33.09 -14.58
CA THR A 938 14.39 -33.56 -13.33
C THR A 938 14.45 -35.09 -13.24
N SER A 939 14.26 -35.83 -14.34
CA SER A 939 14.30 -37.30 -14.38
C SER A 939 15.59 -37.86 -13.76
N SER A 940 16.74 -37.30 -14.15
CA SER A 940 18.10 -37.64 -13.71
C SER A 940 18.44 -37.20 -12.28
N TRP A 941 17.63 -36.35 -11.66
CA TRP A 941 17.90 -35.79 -10.34
C TRP A 941 17.64 -36.80 -9.21
N LYS A 942 18.39 -36.68 -8.11
CA LYS A 942 18.23 -37.54 -6.93
C LYS A 942 16.91 -37.24 -6.24
N ALA A 943 16.24 -38.25 -5.68
CA ALA A 943 15.13 -38.01 -4.77
C ALA A 943 15.69 -37.63 -3.39
N ARG A 944 15.26 -36.50 -2.82
CA ARG A 944 15.63 -36.03 -1.49
C ARG A 944 14.61 -35.00 -1.03
N ASP A 945 14.09 -35.15 0.19
CA ASP A 945 13.10 -34.22 0.73
C ASP A 945 13.74 -32.87 1.12
N LEU A 946 12.99 -31.77 1.01
CA LEU A 946 13.44 -30.43 1.37
C LEU A 946 13.80 -30.34 2.86
N ALA A 947 13.00 -30.98 3.73
CA ALA A 947 13.25 -31.04 5.17
C ALA A 947 14.51 -31.86 5.55
N SER A 948 15.20 -32.48 4.58
CA SER A 948 16.49 -33.12 4.79
C SER A 948 17.69 -32.17 4.64
N GLY A 949 17.50 -30.91 4.22
CA GLY A 949 18.59 -29.96 3.96
C GLY A 949 19.58 -30.44 2.89
N LEU A 950 20.78 -29.87 2.82
CA LEU A 950 21.81 -30.36 1.90
C LEU A 950 22.45 -31.68 2.37
N PRO A 951 22.99 -32.51 1.45
CA PRO A 951 23.70 -33.74 1.81
C PRO A 951 24.84 -33.49 2.79
N GLY A 952 24.88 -34.26 3.88
CA GLY A 952 25.95 -34.17 4.89
C GLY A 952 25.94 -32.90 5.74
N SER A 953 24.87 -32.10 5.75
CA SER A 953 24.79 -30.82 6.46
C SER A 953 25.89 -29.82 6.06
N ALA A 954 26.40 -29.90 4.82
CA ALA A 954 27.40 -28.97 4.31
C ALA A 954 26.81 -27.57 4.04
N ALA A 955 27.62 -26.53 4.22
CA ALA A 955 27.33 -25.21 3.65
C ALA A 955 27.38 -25.28 2.12
N GLY A 956 26.44 -24.61 1.44
CA GLY A 956 26.37 -24.60 -0.02
C GLY A 956 25.00 -24.17 -0.52
N VAL A 957 24.75 -24.38 -1.82
CA VAL A 957 23.44 -24.11 -2.43
C VAL A 957 22.94 -25.33 -3.18
N GLY A 958 21.72 -25.76 -2.89
CA GLY A 958 21.04 -26.84 -3.58
C GLY A 958 19.68 -26.39 -4.14
N PHE A 959 19.19 -27.13 -5.13
CA PHE A 959 17.92 -26.84 -5.79
C PHE A 959 16.96 -28.01 -5.60
N PHE A 960 15.79 -27.73 -5.05
CA PHE A 960 14.73 -28.71 -4.80
C PHE A 960 13.54 -28.42 -5.69
N VAL A 961 13.10 -29.38 -6.51
CA VAL A 961 11.96 -29.23 -7.44
C VAL A 961 10.90 -30.28 -7.14
N THR A 962 9.63 -29.90 -7.16
CA THR A 962 8.49 -30.83 -7.18
C THR A 962 7.35 -30.31 -8.04
N THR A 963 6.36 -31.16 -8.32
CA THR A 963 5.15 -30.78 -9.04
C THR A 963 3.91 -31.40 -8.42
N PHE A 964 2.83 -30.64 -8.33
CA PHE A 964 1.50 -31.11 -7.93
C PHE A 964 0.42 -30.62 -8.89
N ASN A 965 -0.78 -31.17 -8.82
CA ASN A 965 -1.93 -30.70 -9.60
C ASN A 965 -2.93 -30.00 -8.66
N LEU A 966 -3.58 -28.95 -9.14
CA LEU A 966 -4.78 -28.39 -8.52
C LEU A 966 -6.01 -28.77 -9.35
N ASN A 967 -7.18 -28.74 -8.71
CA ASN A 967 -8.47 -28.96 -9.33
C ASN A 967 -9.54 -28.13 -8.58
N ILE A 968 -9.29 -26.82 -8.48
CA ILE A 968 -10.18 -25.86 -7.84
C ILE A 968 -11.31 -25.56 -8.85
N PRO A 969 -12.59 -25.78 -8.50
CA PRO A 969 -13.69 -25.61 -9.44
C PRO A 969 -13.81 -24.16 -9.92
N GLN A 970 -14.18 -23.98 -11.19
CA GLN A 970 -14.51 -22.65 -11.73
C GLN A 970 -15.67 -22.04 -10.91
N GLY A 971 -15.60 -20.73 -10.67
CA GLY A 971 -16.56 -20.01 -9.82
C GLY A 971 -16.23 -19.98 -8.33
N PHE A 972 -15.07 -20.52 -7.91
CA PHE A 972 -14.53 -20.37 -6.55
C PHE A 972 -13.21 -19.60 -6.59
N ASP A 973 -13.11 -18.56 -5.77
CA ASP A 973 -11.84 -17.87 -5.48
C ASP A 973 -11.29 -18.46 -4.18
N ALA A 974 -10.25 -19.30 -4.31
CA ALA A 974 -9.57 -19.93 -3.18
C ALA A 974 -8.24 -19.22 -2.93
N PHE A 975 -7.96 -18.84 -1.69
CA PHE A 975 -6.78 -18.08 -1.32
C PHE A 975 -5.69 -19.03 -0.84
N LEU A 976 -4.55 -19.08 -1.53
CA LEU A 976 -3.47 -20.02 -1.25
C LEU A 976 -2.18 -19.31 -0.86
N SER A 977 -1.46 -19.90 0.10
CA SER A 977 -0.10 -19.50 0.47
C SER A 977 0.83 -20.70 0.56
N PHE A 978 2.11 -20.47 0.36
CA PHE A 978 3.18 -21.37 0.76
C PHE A 978 3.68 -20.95 2.15
N THR A 979 3.69 -21.88 3.10
CA THR A 979 4.02 -21.62 4.50
C THR A 979 5.20 -22.49 4.92
N PHE A 980 6.25 -21.86 5.43
CA PHE A 980 7.33 -22.48 6.20
C PHE A 980 6.88 -22.56 7.66
N ASN A 981 6.61 -23.76 8.16
CA ASN A 981 6.11 -23.96 9.53
C ASN A 981 7.23 -24.09 10.58
N GLU A 982 8.50 -24.17 10.18
CA GLU A 982 9.61 -24.28 11.14
C GLU A 982 9.90 -22.96 11.86
N PRO A 983 10.28 -22.98 13.15
CA PRO A 983 10.60 -21.76 13.89
C PRO A 983 11.82 -21.03 13.32
N LEU A 984 11.89 -19.72 13.57
CA LEU A 984 13.08 -18.91 13.25
C LEU A 984 14.32 -19.42 14.00
N GLY A 985 15.49 -19.22 13.39
CA GLY A 985 16.81 -19.46 14.00
C GLY A 985 17.73 -20.39 13.20
N GLN A 986 17.23 -21.10 12.17
CA GLN A 986 18.05 -21.98 11.34
C GLN A 986 18.87 -21.17 10.30
N PRO A 987 20.21 -21.31 10.23
CA PRO A 987 21.06 -20.55 9.29
C PRO A 987 20.93 -21.05 7.84
N TYR A 988 19.83 -20.63 7.19
CA TYR A 988 19.57 -20.90 5.78
C TYR A 988 18.84 -19.73 5.10
N ARG A 989 18.96 -19.66 3.78
CA ARG A 989 18.15 -18.83 2.89
C ARG A 989 17.45 -19.72 1.88
N ALA A 990 16.19 -19.42 1.56
CA ALA A 990 15.46 -20.11 0.50
C ALA A 990 14.76 -19.13 -0.44
N LEU A 991 14.98 -19.30 -1.75
CA LEU A 991 14.20 -18.62 -2.78
C LEU A 991 13.10 -19.57 -3.27
N LEU A 992 11.85 -19.16 -3.07
CA LEU A 992 10.64 -19.88 -3.48
C LEU A 992 10.23 -19.44 -4.89
N PHE A 993 10.24 -20.39 -5.83
CA PHE A 993 9.73 -20.21 -7.17
C PHE A 993 8.45 -21.02 -7.39
N VAL A 994 7.41 -20.37 -7.91
CA VAL A 994 6.13 -20.98 -8.26
C VAL A 994 5.89 -20.78 -9.75
N ASN A 995 5.90 -21.88 -10.51
CA ASN A 995 5.83 -21.91 -11.97
C ASN A 995 6.83 -20.94 -12.65
N GLY A 996 8.05 -20.86 -12.10
CA GLY A 996 9.12 -19.98 -12.57
C GLY A 996 9.09 -18.55 -12.01
N TRP A 997 8.02 -18.11 -11.33
CA TRP A 997 7.97 -16.80 -10.68
C TRP A 997 8.58 -16.86 -9.28
N HIS A 998 9.54 -16.00 -8.98
CA HIS A 998 10.14 -15.87 -7.64
C HIS A 998 9.14 -15.19 -6.68
N MET A 999 8.42 -15.98 -5.87
CA MET A 999 7.32 -15.53 -5.01
C MET A 999 7.69 -15.43 -3.52
N GLY A 1000 8.96 -15.62 -3.14
CA GLY A 1000 9.36 -15.52 -1.74
C GLY A 1000 10.85 -15.69 -1.47
N LYS A 1001 11.46 -14.75 -0.74
CA LYS A 1001 12.74 -14.94 -0.06
C LYS A 1001 12.50 -15.25 1.42
N ARG A 1002 12.87 -16.44 1.87
CA ARG A 1002 12.80 -16.91 3.25
C ARG A 1002 14.20 -16.85 3.87
N VAL A 1003 14.37 -16.06 4.94
CA VAL A 1003 15.63 -15.97 5.71
C VAL A 1003 15.43 -16.66 7.06
N GLY A 1004 15.88 -17.91 7.16
CA GLY A 1004 15.51 -18.84 8.23
C GLY A 1004 15.96 -18.40 9.64
N ASN A 1005 17.11 -17.74 9.73
CA ASN A 1005 17.71 -17.30 10.99
C ASN A 1005 17.22 -15.93 11.47
N LEU A 1006 16.66 -15.13 10.55
CA LEU A 1006 16.32 -13.72 10.82
C LEU A 1006 14.81 -13.50 10.84
N GLY A 1007 14.09 -13.98 9.83
CA GLY A 1007 12.69 -13.59 9.64
C GLY A 1007 12.51 -12.07 9.41
N PRO A 1008 11.27 -11.58 9.53
CA PRO A 1008 10.14 -12.29 10.11
C PRO A 1008 9.56 -13.32 9.12
N GLN A 1009 9.60 -13.05 7.80
CA GLN A 1009 8.73 -13.74 6.85
C GLN A 1009 8.93 -15.27 6.79
N ALA A 1010 7.80 -15.97 6.90
CA ALA A 1010 7.65 -17.42 6.86
C ALA A 1010 6.52 -17.91 5.92
N LYS A 1011 5.59 -17.06 5.49
CA LYS A 1011 4.48 -17.47 4.61
C LYS A 1011 4.26 -16.46 3.48
N PHE A 1012 3.85 -16.99 2.33
CA PHE A 1012 3.96 -16.37 1.02
C PHE A 1012 2.68 -16.66 0.21
N PRO A 1013 1.69 -15.77 0.22
CA PRO A 1013 0.51 -15.85 -0.64
C PRO A 1013 0.86 -15.86 -2.12
N VAL A 1014 0.17 -16.70 -2.90
CA VAL A 1014 0.36 -16.78 -4.37
C VAL A 1014 -0.98 -16.93 -5.05
N HIS A 1015 -1.29 -16.02 -5.97
CA HIS A 1015 -2.60 -15.90 -6.60
C HIS A 1015 -2.82 -16.91 -7.74
N GLU A 1016 -4.09 -17.17 -8.07
CA GLU A 1016 -4.47 -17.80 -9.33
C GLU A 1016 -3.87 -17.01 -10.51
N GLY A 1017 -3.45 -17.70 -11.56
CA GLY A 1017 -2.74 -17.11 -12.71
C GLY A 1017 -1.23 -17.26 -12.60
N ILE A 1018 -0.66 -17.08 -11.40
CA ILE A 1018 0.68 -17.58 -11.07
C ILE A 1018 0.58 -19.08 -10.76
N LEU A 1019 -0.37 -19.46 -9.90
CA LEU A 1019 -0.81 -20.85 -9.75
C LEU A 1019 -1.86 -21.20 -10.82
N ASP A 1020 -1.66 -22.34 -11.50
CA ASP A 1020 -2.70 -22.95 -12.33
C ASP A 1020 -3.63 -23.77 -11.44
N TYR A 1021 -4.82 -23.22 -11.20
CA TYR A 1021 -5.84 -23.80 -10.32
C TYR A 1021 -6.52 -25.05 -10.90
N ARG A 1022 -6.33 -25.35 -12.19
CA ARG A 1022 -6.99 -26.45 -12.92
C ARG A 1022 -6.00 -27.35 -13.67
N GLY A 1023 -4.71 -27.26 -13.35
CA GLY A 1023 -3.65 -28.05 -13.98
C GLY A 1023 -2.43 -28.28 -13.09
N ARG A 1024 -1.25 -28.42 -13.72
CA ARG A 1024 -0.01 -28.87 -13.06
C ARG A 1024 0.89 -27.69 -12.71
N ASN A 1025 1.23 -27.60 -11.43
CA ASN A 1025 2.12 -26.59 -10.88
C ASN A 1025 3.51 -27.19 -10.61
N THR A 1026 4.55 -26.39 -10.86
CA THR A 1026 5.96 -26.70 -10.57
C THR A 1026 6.43 -25.75 -9.47
N ILE A 1027 6.97 -26.31 -8.38
CA ILE A 1027 7.60 -25.55 -7.30
C ILE A 1027 9.08 -25.85 -7.32
N ALA A 1028 9.87 -24.79 -7.24
CA ALA A 1028 11.31 -24.87 -7.03
C ALA A 1028 11.71 -24.08 -5.78
N VAL A 1029 12.66 -24.61 -5.03
CA VAL A 1029 13.25 -23.98 -3.85
C VAL A 1029 14.76 -24.02 -4.00
N ALA A 1030 15.38 -22.85 -4.16
CA ALA A 1030 16.84 -22.71 -4.08
C ALA A 1030 17.22 -22.57 -2.60
N LEU A 1031 17.70 -23.66 -1.99
CA LEU A 1031 18.08 -23.71 -0.57
C LEU A 1031 19.59 -23.49 -0.43
N TRP A 1032 19.96 -22.37 0.18
CA TRP A 1032 21.31 -22.04 0.59
C TRP A 1032 21.46 -22.33 2.09
N THR A 1033 22.30 -23.31 2.44
CA THR A 1033 22.69 -23.60 3.82
C THR A 1033 23.95 -22.82 4.15
N MET A 1034 23.89 -22.03 5.22
CA MET A 1034 24.89 -20.99 5.51
C MET A 1034 25.98 -21.47 6.46
N GLU A 1035 25.79 -22.59 7.15
CA GLU A 1035 26.78 -23.22 8.02
C GLU A 1035 27.04 -24.66 7.61
N SER A 1036 28.22 -25.18 7.97
CA SER A 1036 28.56 -26.60 7.85
C SER A 1036 28.34 -27.33 9.17
N ASP A 1037 28.06 -28.64 9.10
CA ASP A 1037 27.71 -29.52 10.22
C ASP A 1037 26.43 -29.14 11.02
N VAL A 1038 25.74 -28.05 10.63
CA VAL A 1038 24.46 -27.63 11.20
C VAL A 1038 23.30 -28.27 10.41
N PRO A 1039 22.41 -29.07 11.04
CA PRO A 1039 21.23 -29.62 10.38
C PRO A 1039 20.23 -28.52 10.02
N ILE A 1040 19.80 -28.49 8.75
CA ILE A 1040 18.79 -27.56 8.23
C ILE A 1040 17.57 -28.35 7.74
N SER A 1041 16.38 -27.96 8.19
CA SER A 1041 15.10 -28.64 7.96
C SER A 1041 13.97 -27.61 7.80
N PRO A 1042 13.74 -27.08 6.58
CA PRO A 1042 12.59 -26.22 6.26
C PRO A 1042 11.33 -27.07 6.05
N ASP A 1043 10.20 -26.66 6.65
CA ASP A 1043 8.90 -27.35 6.51
C ASP A 1043 7.94 -26.54 5.62
N LEU A 1044 8.17 -26.61 4.31
CA LEU A 1044 7.37 -25.91 3.31
C LEU A 1044 6.10 -26.67 2.96
N GLN A 1045 4.94 -26.08 3.23
CA GLN A 1045 3.62 -26.63 2.95
C GLN A 1045 2.76 -25.66 2.14
N LEU A 1046 1.87 -26.19 1.30
CA LEU A 1046 0.81 -25.42 0.65
C LEU A 1046 -0.39 -25.34 1.59
N THR A 1047 -0.89 -24.14 1.86
CA THR A 1047 -1.95 -23.86 2.84
C THR A 1047 -3.10 -23.09 2.22
N LEU A 1048 -4.33 -23.41 2.62
CA LEU A 1048 -5.56 -22.69 2.26
C LEU A 1048 -5.84 -21.61 3.31
N ASP A 1049 -5.93 -20.35 2.88
CA ASP A 1049 -6.22 -19.21 3.76
C ASP A 1049 -7.72 -18.89 3.86
N GLY A 1050 -8.48 -19.15 2.79
CA GLY A 1050 -9.92 -18.93 2.72
C GLY A 1050 -10.49 -19.33 1.35
N VAL A 1051 -11.81 -19.33 1.22
CA VAL A 1051 -12.53 -19.60 -0.03
C VAL A 1051 -13.79 -18.75 -0.09
N VAL A 1052 -14.10 -18.17 -1.25
CA VAL A 1052 -15.44 -17.63 -1.56
C VAL A 1052 -15.98 -18.23 -2.86
N GLU A 1053 -17.31 -18.32 -2.96
CA GLU A 1053 -18.05 -18.77 -4.14
C GLU A 1053 -18.69 -17.59 -4.85
N GLY A 1054 -18.58 -17.53 -6.18
CA GLY A 1054 -18.53 -16.26 -6.87
C GLY A 1054 -17.10 -15.70 -6.78
N GLY A 1055 -16.68 -14.96 -7.81
CA GLY A 1055 -15.32 -14.47 -7.89
C GLY A 1055 -15.04 -13.68 -9.15
N VAL A 1056 -13.75 -13.52 -9.44
CA VAL A 1056 -13.22 -12.57 -10.43
C VAL A 1056 -13.65 -12.88 -11.87
N GLY A 1057 -13.89 -14.16 -12.18
CA GLY A 1057 -14.12 -14.67 -13.54
C GLY A 1057 -12.97 -15.57 -13.97
N ASP A 1058 -12.70 -15.64 -15.27
CA ASP A 1058 -11.64 -16.51 -15.82
C ASP A 1058 -10.26 -15.84 -15.67
N VAL A 1059 -9.53 -16.26 -14.65
CA VAL A 1059 -8.14 -15.83 -14.40
C VAL A 1059 -7.20 -16.52 -15.37
N LYS A 1060 -6.33 -15.74 -16.04
CA LYS A 1060 -5.39 -16.22 -17.05
C LYS A 1060 -4.06 -16.61 -16.42
N VAL A 1061 -3.57 -17.79 -16.80
CA VAL A 1061 -2.22 -18.26 -16.46
C VAL A 1061 -1.21 -17.77 -17.50
N ASN A 1062 -0.06 -17.27 -17.05
CA ASN A 1062 1.06 -16.90 -17.94
C ASN A 1062 2.38 -17.41 -17.35
N ASN A 1063 2.66 -18.70 -17.59
CA ASN A 1063 3.81 -19.40 -17.04
C ASN A 1063 4.66 -20.01 -18.17
N PRO A 1064 5.53 -19.22 -18.84
CA PRO A 1064 6.48 -19.72 -19.84
C PRO A 1064 7.29 -20.90 -19.32
N VAL A 1065 7.48 -21.89 -20.20
CA VAL A 1065 8.14 -23.16 -19.89
C VAL A 1065 9.65 -23.08 -20.13
N TRP A 1066 10.38 -24.06 -19.63
CA TRP A 1066 11.78 -24.27 -19.99
C TRP A 1066 11.93 -24.78 -21.43
N SER A 1067 12.95 -24.32 -22.16
CA SER A 1067 13.41 -24.97 -23.40
C SER A 1067 14.95 -25.02 -23.48
N PRO A 1068 15.54 -25.97 -24.21
CA PRO A 1068 16.98 -25.99 -24.48
C PRO A 1068 17.49 -24.76 -25.23
N GLU A 1069 16.66 -24.19 -26.11
CA GLU A 1069 16.99 -23.07 -26.99
C GLU A 1069 16.85 -21.69 -26.30
N GLY A 1070 16.20 -21.62 -25.14
CA GLY A 1070 15.99 -20.39 -24.38
C GLY A 1070 14.82 -20.43 -23.40
N ARG A 1071 14.24 -19.26 -23.13
CA ARG A 1071 13.04 -19.10 -22.30
C ARG A 1071 12.00 -18.40 -23.17
N VAL A 1072 10.88 -19.07 -23.44
CA VAL A 1072 9.89 -18.70 -24.47
C VAL A 1072 8.48 -18.76 -23.88
#